data_AF-A0A940TYQ2-F1
#
_entry.id   AF-A0A940TYQ2-F1
#
_cell.length_a   1.000
_cell.length_b   1.000
_cell.length_c   1.000
_cell.angle_alpha   90.00
_cell.angle_beta   90.00
_cell.angle_gamma   90.00
#
_symmetry.space_group_name_H-M   'P 1'
#
loop_
_entity.id
_entity.type
_entity.pdbx_description
1 polymer ?
#
loop_
_entity_poly.entity_id
_entity_poly.type
_entity_poly.pdbx_seq_one_letter_code
_entity_poly.pdbx_strand_id
1 'polypeptide(L)'
;TASVTPTPTPIPTPTPTPTPVPAARIHLGDTALLYGDWEKALLEFETARQSSADPEVEAAALLGIARTHLLDGNIQEAITTLENYIPTAPQTESSLIAHAYFFLAQAYTVAERYAEAAGAYTNYLALRPGVIDAYILDLRGDAFMEAANYPAAAADFQAALTQSSLLDSNFLEMKTARAYALGGNYEAALGLYDDLYNRTSNDFTRALIHLRKGQIYTNLGQLDQAQQSFIDAVTKYPTSYDSYSALQALVDSGIPVDDLNSGLVYYYAGDYGKALASFDSYLQNSPADPGTGYFFTGLINREIGEHESSLKAWDQIIQNFPDHYYLDDAWEQKAYTQWYYLDEYSQAIQTLLDFVAENPDHPRAGEFLFDAAQIAERDGQLEQASELWERMHNLYPNDENANRALFLAGLSRYRAGKFQEAQDTFQRLLDLNPPIEDRTASLFWIGKALRAQGNEEEARLTWEKAQNIDPTGYYSERAREVLRNRPPFTSPIAYDLAFDQESERQKADEWMRTTFGLAPDTDLSGLGELTSDPNIIRGTELWHLGLFDDARSEFELARQSTESDAVQSYRLANYLLELGLYRSAITAARQVLDIAGLSDAETLNAPAYFNHFRFGPYYSEILLPVAEKYDIHPLLLFSLIRQESLFESFVRSSAAASGLMQVIPSTGEQVASNLGWPPDFSSQDLSRPLVSVTLGTDYLKTQIDNFEGDIYAALAAYNGGPGNALQWKKLAPGDPDLFLEVIRYAETRNYIRGIYEIYNIYRRIYDRTP
;
A
#
# COMPACT_ATOMS: atom_id res chain seq x y z
N THR A 1 -6.23 -50.09 43.77
CA THR A 1 -5.02 -49.86 42.96
C THR A 1 -5.06 -48.43 42.49
N ALA A 2 -4.17 -47.59 43.01
CA ALA A 2 -4.17 -46.15 42.77
C ALA A 2 -3.72 -45.83 41.34
N SER A 3 -4.45 -44.92 40.71
CA SER A 3 -4.17 -44.33 39.40
C SER A 3 -2.98 -43.38 39.51
N VAL A 4 -1.99 -43.53 38.62
CA VAL A 4 -0.83 -42.65 38.51
C VAL A 4 -1.19 -41.56 37.50
N THR A 5 -1.30 -40.33 37.98
CA THR A 5 -1.46 -39.13 37.16
C THR A 5 -0.16 -38.87 36.40
N PRO A 6 -0.16 -38.55 35.08
CA PRO A 6 1.04 -38.16 34.38
C PRO A 6 1.51 -36.78 34.88
N THR A 7 2.76 -36.70 35.33
CA THR A 7 3.42 -35.46 35.74
C THR A 7 3.66 -34.59 34.50
N PRO A 8 3.38 -33.27 34.53
CA PRO A 8 3.76 -32.36 33.45
C PRO A 8 5.29 -32.38 33.27
N THR A 9 5.74 -32.52 32.02
CA THR A 9 7.14 -32.35 31.65
C THR A 9 7.55 -30.91 31.97
N PRO A 10 8.62 -30.68 32.75
CA PRO A 10 9.09 -29.32 33.02
C PRO A 10 9.52 -28.66 31.71
N ILE A 11 9.05 -27.43 31.49
CA ILE A 11 9.57 -26.53 30.45
C ILE A 11 11.10 -26.41 30.70
N PRO A 12 11.96 -26.64 29.70
CA PRO A 12 13.39 -26.47 29.88
C PRO A 12 13.68 -25.06 30.39
N THR A 13 14.37 -24.95 31.52
CA THR A 13 14.90 -23.68 32.00
C THR A 13 15.83 -23.13 30.91
N PRO A 14 15.69 -21.85 30.49
CA PRO A 14 16.55 -21.30 29.45
C PRO A 14 18.01 -21.41 29.93
N THR A 15 18.82 -22.17 29.19
CA THR A 15 20.27 -22.10 29.30
C THR A 15 20.66 -20.64 29.04
N PRO A 16 21.45 -19.98 29.91
CA PRO A 16 21.86 -18.61 29.66
C PRO A 16 22.54 -18.54 28.29
N THR A 17 21.95 -17.77 27.38
CA THR A 17 22.53 -17.53 26.05
C THR A 17 23.94 -16.95 26.26
N PRO A 18 24.99 -17.51 25.63
CA PRO A 18 26.33 -16.96 25.75
C PRO A 18 26.32 -15.49 25.37
N THR A 19 27.03 -14.66 26.14
CA THR A 19 27.16 -13.22 25.85
C THR A 19 27.68 -13.05 24.42
N PRO A 20 26.96 -12.34 23.53
CA PRO A 20 27.40 -12.14 22.16
C PRO A 20 28.78 -11.47 22.11
N VAL A 21 29.64 -11.93 21.20
CA VAL A 21 30.92 -11.28 20.91
C VAL A 21 30.69 -9.88 20.31
N PRO A 22 31.62 -8.92 20.46
CA PRO A 22 31.36 -7.53 20.07
C PRO A 22 30.91 -7.32 18.62
N ALA A 23 31.46 -8.07 17.66
CA ALA A 23 31.04 -8.00 16.25
C ALA A 23 29.57 -8.45 16.04
N ALA A 24 29.11 -9.46 16.80
CA ALA A 24 27.70 -9.88 16.74
C ALA A 24 26.76 -8.82 17.32
N ARG A 25 27.24 -7.96 18.22
CA ARG A 25 26.45 -6.85 18.78
C ARG A 25 26.22 -5.72 17.78
N ILE A 26 27.15 -5.48 16.85
CA ILE A 26 26.92 -4.55 15.75
C ILE A 26 25.69 -4.97 14.94
N HIS A 27 25.63 -6.25 14.53
CA HIS A 27 24.47 -6.78 13.83
C HIS A 27 23.18 -6.67 14.68
N LEU A 28 23.23 -6.99 15.98
CA LEU A 28 22.05 -6.83 16.85
C LEU A 28 21.58 -5.36 16.93
N GLY A 29 22.52 -4.41 16.97
CA GLY A 29 22.25 -2.99 16.91
C GLY A 29 21.62 -2.57 15.58
N ASP A 30 22.16 -3.03 14.45
CA ASP A 30 21.62 -2.76 13.12
C ASP A 30 20.21 -3.32 12.94
N THR A 31 19.95 -4.54 13.44
CA THR A 31 18.61 -5.16 13.44
C THR A 31 17.64 -4.36 14.31
N ALA A 32 18.04 -3.95 15.51
CA ALA A 32 17.21 -3.11 16.38
C ALA A 32 16.90 -1.76 15.72
N LEU A 33 17.89 -1.15 15.04
CA LEU A 33 17.71 0.10 14.32
C LEU A 33 16.75 -0.07 13.12
N LEU A 34 16.86 -1.16 12.36
CA LEU A 34 15.92 -1.53 11.30
C LEU A 34 14.49 -1.72 11.85
N TYR A 35 14.36 -2.28 13.06
CA TYR A 35 13.08 -2.46 13.73
C TYR A 35 12.52 -1.17 14.33
N GLY A 36 13.31 -0.08 14.35
CA GLY A 36 12.96 1.18 14.98
C GLY A 36 12.95 1.11 16.52
N ASP A 37 13.69 0.16 17.10
CA ASP A 37 13.95 0.01 18.54
C ASP A 37 15.26 0.73 18.89
N TRP A 38 15.18 2.05 19.00
CA TRP A 38 16.35 2.91 19.17
C TRP A 38 17.03 2.72 20.53
N GLU A 39 16.28 2.42 21.59
CA GLU A 39 16.85 2.13 22.91
C GLU A 39 17.72 0.87 22.88
N LYS A 40 17.20 -0.21 22.28
CA LYS A 40 17.97 -1.45 22.11
C LYS A 40 19.15 -1.27 21.17
N ALA A 41 18.99 -0.51 20.08
CA ALA A 41 20.08 -0.22 19.15
C ALA A 41 21.24 0.50 19.85
N LEU A 42 20.95 1.57 20.60
CA LEU A 42 21.95 2.33 21.33
C LEU A 42 22.68 1.44 22.36
N LEU A 43 21.93 0.64 23.12
CA LEU A 43 22.50 -0.30 24.10
C LEU A 43 23.50 -1.28 23.45
N GLU A 44 23.13 -1.88 22.31
CA GLU A 44 23.98 -2.85 21.64
C GLU A 44 25.25 -2.21 21.06
N PHE A 45 25.14 -1.04 20.42
CA PHE A 45 26.30 -0.32 19.90
C PHE A 45 27.22 0.19 21.02
N GLU A 46 26.69 0.77 22.09
CA GLU A 46 27.49 1.20 23.23
C GLU A 46 28.23 0.03 23.88
N THR A 47 27.56 -1.11 24.02
CA THR A 47 28.16 -2.32 24.57
C THR A 47 29.24 -2.86 23.65
N ALA A 48 29.02 -2.88 22.33
CA ALA A 48 30.02 -3.29 21.34
C ALA A 48 31.29 -2.41 21.44
N ARG A 49 31.09 -1.08 21.51
CA ARG A 49 32.17 -0.09 21.65
C ARG A 49 32.98 -0.28 22.94
N GLN A 50 32.32 -0.53 24.06
CA GLN A 50 32.98 -0.70 25.36
C GLN A 50 33.70 -2.04 25.51
N SER A 51 33.27 -3.06 24.77
CA SER A 51 33.74 -4.45 24.92
C SER A 51 34.74 -4.91 23.87
N SER A 52 35.04 -4.09 22.86
CA SER A 52 36.02 -4.38 21.80
C SER A 52 37.18 -3.38 21.82
N ALA A 53 38.38 -3.86 21.48
CA ALA A 53 39.53 -3.00 21.13
C ALA A 53 39.83 -3.03 19.62
N ASP A 54 38.95 -3.67 18.84
CA ASP A 54 39.03 -3.73 17.38
C ASP A 54 38.56 -2.40 16.78
N PRO A 55 39.43 -1.67 16.04
CA PRO A 55 39.07 -0.40 15.42
C PRO A 55 37.84 -0.47 14.51
N GLU A 56 37.64 -1.58 13.78
CA GLU A 56 36.50 -1.71 12.86
C GLU A 56 35.17 -1.83 13.63
N VAL A 57 35.18 -2.54 14.76
CA VAL A 57 34.01 -2.67 15.64
C VAL A 57 33.72 -1.35 16.33
N GLU A 58 34.75 -0.63 16.79
CA GLU A 58 34.59 0.69 17.40
C GLU A 58 34.01 1.71 16.41
N ALA A 59 34.52 1.73 15.18
CA ALA A 59 34.03 2.57 14.09
C ALA A 59 32.56 2.28 13.75
N ALA A 60 32.21 1.00 13.54
CA ALA A 60 30.84 0.59 13.28
C ALA A 60 29.89 0.95 14.43
N ALA A 61 30.33 0.78 15.68
CA ALA A 61 29.54 1.15 16.86
C ALA A 61 29.31 2.66 16.94
N LEU A 62 30.34 3.48 16.71
CA LEU A 62 30.20 4.95 16.72
C LEU A 62 29.26 5.44 15.62
N LEU A 63 29.34 4.85 14.43
CA LEU A 63 28.42 5.13 13.33
C LEU A 63 26.97 4.76 13.71
N GLY A 64 26.77 3.57 14.29
CA GLY A 64 25.48 3.11 14.77
C GLY A 64 24.89 4.01 15.87
N ILE A 65 25.70 4.45 16.83
CA ILE A 65 25.32 5.41 17.87
C ILE A 65 24.88 6.74 17.25
N ALA A 66 25.69 7.31 16.35
CA ALA A 66 25.37 8.57 15.70
C ALA A 66 24.08 8.48 14.87
N ARG A 67 23.89 7.39 14.13
CA ARG A 67 22.67 7.12 13.36
C ARG A 67 21.44 6.98 14.27
N THR A 68 21.59 6.32 15.41
CA THR A 68 20.52 6.19 16.40
C THR A 68 20.12 7.55 16.96
N HIS A 69 21.08 8.38 17.36
CA HIS A 69 20.82 9.74 17.81
C HIS A 69 20.16 10.62 16.74
N LEU A 70 20.58 10.49 15.47
CA LEU A 70 19.96 11.21 14.36
C LEU A 70 18.48 10.84 14.20
N LEU A 71 18.15 9.54 14.27
CA LEU A 71 16.77 9.04 14.14
C LEU A 71 15.90 9.42 15.35
N ASP A 72 16.49 9.42 16.55
CA ASP A 72 15.84 9.78 17.82
C ASP A 72 15.74 11.31 18.05
N GLY A 73 16.15 12.13 17.06
CA GLY A 73 16.08 13.59 17.15
C GLY A 73 17.15 14.25 18.04
N ASN A 74 18.11 13.48 18.56
CA ASN A 74 19.27 13.95 19.32
C ASN A 74 20.38 14.46 18.38
N ILE A 75 20.07 15.50 17.60
CA ILE A 75 20.89 15.95 16.46
C ILE A 75 22.29 16.42 16.89
N GLN A 76 22.42 17.09 18.05
CA GLN A 76 23.70 17.63 18.50
C GLN A 76 24.65 16.51 18.94
N GLU A 77 24.14 15.46 19.56
CA GLU A 77 24.87 14.26 19.97
C GLU A 77 25.35 13.50 18.73
N ALA A 78 24.51 13.38 17.70
CA ALA A 78 24.89 12.78 16.42
C ALA A 78 26.04 13.55 15.76
N ILE A 79 25.92 14.89 15.63
CA ILE A 79 26.97 15.76 15.08
C ILE A 79 28.28 15.60 15.88
N THR A 80 28.21 15.70 17.20
CA THR A 80 29.39 15.64 18.08
C THR A 80 30.09 14.29 17.97
N THR A 81 29.33 13.19 17.88
CA THR A 81 29.88 11.84 17.71
C THR A 81 30.64 11.73 16.38
N LEU A 82 30.05 12.19 15.29
CA LEU A 82 30.64 12.11 13.94
C LEU A 82 31.84 13.03 13.76
N GLU A 83 31.76 14.28 14.23
CA GLU A 83 32.87 15.26 14.17
C GLU A 83 34.11 14.78 14.95
N ASN A 84 33.91 14.04 16.05
CA ASN A 84 35.02 13.45 16.81
C ASN A 84 35.58 12.18 16.16
N TYR A 85 34.71 11.35 15.59
CA TYR A 85 35.11 10.09 14.96
C TYR A 85 35.92 10.31 13.67
N ILE A 86 35.39 11.10 12.72
CA ILE A 86 35.93 11.22 11.35
C ILE A 86 37.44 11.58 11.31
N PRO A 87 37.97 12.53 12.10
CA PRO A 87 39.40 12.89 12.06
C PRO A 87 40.33 11.80 12.63
N THR A 88 39.80 10.87 13.42
CA THR A 88 40.56 9.83 14.11
C THR A 88 40.42 8.45 13.47
N ALA A 89 39.49 8.30 12.52
CA ALA A 89 39.17 7.04 11.86
C ALA A 89 40.37 6.50 11.03
N PRO A 90 40.66 5.19 11.08
CA PRO A 90 41.67 4.56 10.24
C PRO A 90 41.37 4.74 8.75
N GLN A 91 42.35 5.16 7.95
CA GLN A 91 42.19 5.36 6.50
C GLN A 91 41.86 4.05 5.73
N THR A 92 42.08 2.89 6.35
CA THR A 92 41.69 1.58 5.82
C THR A 92 40.17 1.39 5.77
N GLU A 93 39.39 2.22 6.47
CA GLU A 93 37.93 2.13 6.60
C GLU A 93 37.20 3.16 5.73
N SER A 94 37.67 3.36 4.50
CA SER A 94 37.17 4.41 3.60
C SER A 94 35.65 4.40 3.39
N SER A 95 34.99 3.23 3.47
CA SER A 95 33.53 3.12 3.38
C SER A 95 32.81 3.66 4.61
N LEU A 96 33.26 3.30 5.82
CA LEU A 96 32.67 3.77 7.08
C LEU A 96 32.87 5.28 7.27
N ILE A 97 34.03 5.81 6.86
CA ILE A 97 34.27 7.26 6.88
C ILE A 97 33.32 7.98 5.92
N ALA A 98 33.09 7.43 4.73
CA ALA A 98 32.11 8.00 3.80
C ALA A 98 30.70 7.97 4.41
N HIS A 99 30.25 6.85 4.97
CA HIS A 99 28.96 6.75 5.66
C HIS A 99 28.83 7.76 6.80
N ALA A 100 29.90 7.99 7.57
CA ALA A 100 29.92 9.01 8.62
C ALA A 100 29.73 10.44 8.06
N TYR A 101 30.36 10.77 6.92
CA TYR A 101 30.10 12.04 6.24
C TYR A 101 28.67 12.17 5.73
N PHE A 102 28.05 11.08 5.24
CA PHE A 102 26.65 11.09 4.84
C PHE A 102 25.73 11.41 6.03
N PHE A 103 25.85 10.69 7.14
CA PHE A 103 25.01 10.95 8.32
C PHE A 103 25.30 12.31 8.95
N LEU A 104 26.54 12.82 8.86
CA LEU A 104 26.88 14.17 9.31
C LEU A 104 26.19 15.22 8.43
N ALA A 105 26.14 14.99 7.11
CA ALA A 105 25.41 15.86 6.19
C ALA A 105 23.90 15.88 6.53
N GLN A 106 23.30 14.72 6.79
CA GLN A 106 21.90 14.61 7.22
C GLN A 106 21.66 15.36 8.54
N ALA A 107 22.53 15.17 9.54
CA ALA A 107 22.42 15.86 10.82
C ALA A 107 22.58 17.40 10.68
N TYR A 108 23.48 17.87 9.81
CA TYR A 108 23.59 19.28 9.48
C TYR A 108 22.35 19.84 8.77
N THR A 109 21.73 19.08 7.86
CA THR A 109 20.50 19.50 7.21
C THR A 109 19.37 19.70 8.23
N VAL A 110 19.19 18.76 9.17
CA VAL A 110 18.18 18.90 10.24
C VAL A 110 18.52 20.07 11.17
N ALA A 111 19.80 20.34 11.42
CA ALA A 111 20.26 21.49 12.19
C ALA A 111 20.25 22.82 11.40
N GLU A 112 19.70 22.85 10.18
CA GLU A 112 19.67 24.01 9.27
C GLU A 112 21.07 24.57 8.92
N ARG A 113 22.11 23.75 9.05
CA ARG A 113 23.52 24.05 8.74
C ARG A 113 23.85 23.65 7.29
N TYR A 114 23.09 24.19 6.34
CA TYR A 114 23.06 23.70 4.96
C TYR A 114 24.39 23.80 4.20
N ALA A 115 25.21 24.82 4.48
CA ALA A 115 26.53 24.96 3.86
C ALA A 115 27.49 23.85 4.34
N GLU A 116 27.46 23.51 5.63
CA GLU A 116 28.24 22.39 6.16
C GLU A 116 27.70 21.04 5.69
N ALA A 117 26.37 20.89 5.56
CA ALA A 117 25.75 19.70 4.96
C ALA A 117 26.29 19.46 3.54
N ALA A 118 26.31 20.50 2.70
CA ALA A 118 26.85 20.39 1.35
C ALA A 118 28.37 20.04 1.33
N GLY A 119 29.13 20.57 2.29
CA GLY A 119 30.54 20.20 2.49
C GLY A 119 30.71 18.72 2.86
N ALA A 120 29.88 18.20 3.76
CA ALA A 120 29.91 16.80 4.16
C ALA A 120 29.54 15.85 3.00
N TYR A 121 28.52 16.16 2.18
CA TYR A 121 28.23 15.41 0.95
C TYR A 121 29.38 15.45 -0.06
N THR A 122 30.11 16.55 -0.14
CA THR A 122 31.30 16.64 -1.00
C THR A 122 32.39 15.68 -0.56
N ASN A 123 32.59 15.52 0.76
CA ASN A 123 33.54 14.54 1.30
C ASN A 123 33.08 13.10 1.06
N TYR A 124 31.77 12.82 1.14
CA TYR A 124 31.23 11.52 0.75
C TYR A 124 31.61 11.18 -0.70
N LEU A 125 31.32 12.08 -1.65
CA LEU A 125 31.60 11.89 -3.08
C LEU A 125 33.10 11.70 -3.36
N ALA A 126 33.96 12.36 -2.59
CA ALA A 126 35.41 12.20 -2.72
C ALA A 126 35.91 10.80 -2.29
N LEU A 127 35.24 10.18 -1.33
CA LEU A 127 35.60 8.86 -0.80
C LEU A 127 34.91 7.70 -1.55
N ARG A 128 33.73 7.94 -2.14
CA ARG A 128 32.92 6.91 -2.83
C ARG A 128 32.43 7.37 -4.21
N PRO A 129 33.33 7.78 -5.13
CA PRO A 129 32.92 8.24 -6.45
C PRO A 129 32.36 7.09 -7.31
N GLY A 130 31.37 7.39 -8.14
CA GLY A 130 30.74 6.48 -9.09
C GLY A 130 29.84 5.41 -8.48
N VAL A 131 29.52 5.50 -7.18
CA VAL A 131 28.62 4.53 -6.52
C VAL A 131 27.20 5.04 -6.61
N ILE A 132 26.84 6.04 -5.80
CA ILE A 132 25.48 6.61 -5.73
C ILE A 132 25.50 8.13 -5.99
N ASP A 133 26.44 8.59 -6.83
CA ASP A 133 26.74 10.00 -7.05
C ASP A 133 25.49 10.83 -7.37
N ALA A 134 24.60 10.33 -8.23
CA ALA A 134 23.37 11.04 -8.59
C ALA A 134 22.48 11.34 -7.36
N TYR A 135 22.32 10.38 -6.44
CA TYR A 135 21.52 10.55 -5.22
C TYR A 135 22.14 11.59 -4.29
N ILE A 136 23.47 11.53 -4.14
CA ILE A 136 24.20 12.47 -3.28
C ILE A 136 24.22 13.88 -3.89
N LEU A 137 24.31 13.99 -5.21
CA LEU A 137 24.23 15.26 -5.92
C LEU A 137 22.84 15.89 -5.78
N ASP A 138 21.76 15.12 -5.83
CA ASP A 138 20.41 15.64 -5.55
C ASP A 138 20.32 16.21 -4.12
N LEU A 139 20.73 15.42 -3.11
CA LEU A 139 20.73 15.85 -1.71
C LEU A 139 21.64 17.07 -1.44
N ARG A 140 22.81 17.12 -2.09
CA ARG A 140 23.72 18.26 -1.99
C ARG A 140 23.18 19.49 -2.70
N GLY A 141 22.50 19.30 -3.84
CA GLY A 141 21.80 20.34 -4.56
C GLY A 141 20.70 20.97 -3.69
N ASP A 142 19.92 20.17 -2.96
CA ASP A 142 18.92 20.65 -2.01
C ASP A 142 19.57 21.45 -0.87
N ALA A 143 20.68 20.96 -0.30
CA ALA A 143 21.43 21.72 0.70
C ALA A 143 21.94 23.06 0.13
N PHE A 144 22.40 23.11 -1.12
CA PHE A 144 22.78 24.37 -1.76
C PHE A 144 21.60 25.30 -2.02
N MET A 145 20.40 24.78 -2.32
CA MET A 145 19.19 25.59 -2.49
C MET A 145 18.85 26.34 -1.19
N GLU A 146 18.83 25.63 -0.06
CA GLU A 146 18.50 26.22 1.25
C GLU A 146 19.62 27.14 1.76
N ALA A 147 20.88 26.87 1.38
CA ALA A 147 22.01 27.78 1.62
C ALA A 147 22.02 29.02 0.68
N ALA A 148 21.00 29.19 -0.17
CA ALA A 148 20.90 30.23 -1.21
C ALA A 148 22.07 30.25 -2.22
N ASN A 149 22.78 29.12 -2.38
CA ASN A 149 23.81 28.93 -3.40
C ASN A 149 23.22 28.30 -4.66
N TYR A 150 22.30 29.03 -5.29
CA TYR A 150 21.54 28.56 -6.45
C TYR A 150 22.39 28.11 -7.65
N PRO A 151 23.53 28.75 -7.99
CA PRO A 151 24.39 28.27 -9.07
C PRO A 151 24.97 26.87 -8.80
N ALA A 152 25.38 26.59 -7.55
CA ALA A 152 25.89 25.27 -7.19
C ALA A 152 24.76 24.22 -7.17
N ALA A 153 23.58 24.60 -6.65
CA ALA A 153 22.40 23.72 -6.69
C ALA A 153 22.02 23.32 -8.12
N ALA A 154 21.93 24.29 -9.04
CA ALA A 154 21.61 24.01 -10.44
C ALA A 154 22.65 23.09 -11.11
N ALA A 155 23.93 23.28 -10.80
CA ALA A 155 25.00 22.42 -11.32
C ALA A 155 24.89 20.98 -10.81
N ASP A 156 24.56 20.79 -9.54
CA ASP A 156 24.40 19.47 -8.93
C ASP A 156 23.17 18.73 -9.46
N PHE A 157 22.00 19.38 -9.57
CA PHE A 157 20.82 18.76 -10.16
C PHE A 157 21.04 18.35 -11.63
N GLN A 158 21.76 19.18 -12.41
CA GLN A 158 22.14 18.84 -13.78
C GLN A 158 23.11 17.65 -13.83
N ALA A 159 24.08 17.59 -12.92
CA ALA A 159 24.99 16.47 -12.85
C ALA A 159 24.25 15.17 -12.48
N ALA A 160 23.29 15.23 -11.54
CA ALA A 160 22.46 14.09 -11.14
C ALA A 160 21.61 13.56 -12.31
N LEU A 161 21.01 14.45 -13.11
CA LEU A 161 20.24 14.11 -14.32
C LEU A 161 21.03 13.25 -15.32
N THR A 162 22.35 13.42 -15.40
CA THR A 162 23.18 12.68 -16.35
C THR A 162 23.63 11.30 -15.87
N GLN A 163 23.37 10.94 -14.61
CA GLN A 163 24.04 9.82 -13.93
C GLN A 163 23.11 8.73 -13.41
N SER A 164 21.82 9.00 -13.18
CA SER A 164 20.87 7.97 -12.73
C SER A 164 19.57 8.01 -13.51
N SER A 165 19.06 6.83 -13.86
CA SER A 165 17.75 6.66 -14.51
C SER A 165 16.60 6.49 -13.51
N LEU A 166 16.88 6.34 -12.21
CA LEU A 166 15.86 6.12 -11.18
C LEU A 166 15.35 7.42 -10.55
N LEU A 167 16.16 8.47 -10.54
CA LEU A 167 15.68 9.78 -10.11
C LEU A 167 14.70 10.32 -11.15
N ASP A 168 13.59 10.90 -10.69
CA ASP A 168 12.61 11.50 -11.58
C ASP A 168 13.25 12.69 -12.31
N SER A 169 13.52 12.50 -13.61
CA SER A 169 14.17 13.50 -14.44
C SER A 169 13.33 14.77 -14.55
N ASN A 170 12.01 14.66 -14.57
CA ASN A 170 11.14 15.83 -14.57
C ASN A 170 11.31 16.58 -13.24
N PHE A 171 11.34 15.87 -12.11
CA PHE A 171 11.52 16.49 -10.80
C PHE A 171 12.86 17.22 -10.66
N LEU A 172 13.96 16.60 -11.09
CA LEU A 172 15.28 17.24 -11.11
C LEU A 172 15.34 18.44 -12.09
N GLU A 173 14.67 18.36 -13.24
CA GLU A 173 14.52 19.49 -14.17
C GLU A 173 13.73 20.65 -13.52
N MET A 174 12.63 20.35 -12.79
CA MET A 174 11.90 21.34 -11.99
C MET A 174 12.79 22.01 -10.95
N LYS A 175 13.57 21.23 -10.19
CA LYS A 175 14.52 21.75 -9.19
C LYS A 175 15.57 22.65 -9.85
N THR A 176 16.12 22.21 -10.98
CA THR A 176 17.11 22.98 -11.77
C THR A 176 16.52 24.31 -12.26
N ALA A 177 15.32 24.30 -12.85
CA ALA A 177 14.64 25.51 -13.32
C ALA A 177 14.35 26.48 -12.17
N ARG A 178 13.92 25.95 -11.01
CA ARG A 178 13.70 26.75 -9.80
C ARG A 178 15.00 27.38 -9.28
N ALA A 179 16.10 26.61 -9.25
CA ALA A 179 17.42 27.12 -8.87
C ALA A 179 17.85 28.27 -9.78
N TYR A 180 17.69 28.12 -11.10
CA TYR A 180 17.99 29.21 -12.04
C TYR A 180 17.12 30.44 -11.82
N ALA A 181 15.82 30.28 -11.59
CA ALA A 181 14.91 31.39 -11.35
C ALA A 181 15.29 32.17 -10.08
N LEU A 182 15.59 31.48 -8.98
CA LEU A 182 16.01 32.11 -7.73
C LEU A 182 17.40 32.74 -7.83
N GLY A 183 18.30 32.14 -8.62
CA GLY A 183 19.60 32.71 -8.97
C GLY A 183 19.55 33.89 -9.96
N GLY A 184 18.37 34.27 -10.43
CA GLY A 184 18.17 35.37 -11.38
C GLY A 184 18.46 35.02 -12.84
N ASN A 185 18.78 33.77 -13.16
CA ASN A 185 18.93 33.28 -14.53
C ASN A 185 17.57 32.87 -15.10
N TYR A 186 16.71 33.87 -15.30
CA TYR A 186 15.34 33.66 -15.77
C TYR A 186 15.25 33.04 -17.17
N GLU A 187 16.20 33.34 -18.06
CA GLU A 187 16.25 32.77 -19.41
C GLU A 187 16.41 31.24 -19.37
N ALA A 188 17.39 30.75 -18.61
CA ALA A 188 17.60 29.31 -18.46
C ALA A 188 16.41 28.62 -17.75
N ALA A 189 15.83 29.27 -16.74
CA ALA A 189 14.66 28.75 -16.03
C ALA A 189 13.44 28.60 -16.96
N LEU A 190 13.13 29.65 -17.73
CA LEU A 190 12.02 29.62 -18.70
C LEU A 190 12.24 28.56 -19.77
N GLY A 191 13.46 28.42 -20.29
CA GLY A 191 13.79 27.41 -21.29
C GLY A 191 13.56 25.98 -20.78
N LEU A 192 13.97 25.66 -19.55
CA LEU A 192 13.71 24.36 -18.93
C LEU A 192 12.22 24.12 -18.69
N TYR A 193 11.50 25.12 -18.20
CA TYR A 193 10.05 25.03 -18.02
C TYR A 193 9.31 24.79 -19.33
N ASP A 194 9.73 25.41 -20.43
CA ASP A 194 9.15 25.18 -21.75
C ASP A 194 9.42 23.77 -22.27
N ASP A 195 10.65 23.27 -22.14
CA ASP A 195 10.99 21.90 -22.56
C ASP A 195 10.17 20.86 -21.79
N LEU A 196 10.16 20.99 -20.46
CA LEU A 196 9.41 20.14 -19.57
C LEU A 196 7.90 20.18 -19.86
N TYR A 197 7.33 21.37 -20.10
CA TYR A 197 5.91 21.52 -20.44
C TYR A 197 5.55 20.73 -21.71
N ASN A 198 6.43 20.73 -22.71
CA ASN A 198 6.23 20.00 -23.96
C ASN A 198 6.36 18.47 -23.80
N ARG A 199 7.10 18.01 -22.79
CA ARG A 199 7.36 16.59 -22.49
C ARG A 199 6.33 15.96 -21.55
N THR A 200 5.90 16.69 -20.52
CA THR A 200 4.99 16.15 -19.50
C THR A 200 3.54 16.14 -19.98
N SER A 201 2.78 15.12 -19.60
CA SER A 201 1.32 15.06 -19.76
C SER A 201 0.56 15.29 -18.44
N ASN A 202 1.27 15.52 -17.33
CA ASN A 202 0.65 15.72 -16.02
C ASN A 202 0.14 17.16 -15.87
N ASP A 203 -1.17 17.33 -15.73
CA ASP A 203 -1.83 18.63 -15.65
C ASP A 203 -1.41 19.44 -14.41
N PHE A 204 -1.17 18.81 -13.26
CA PHE A 204 -0.66 19.49 -12.07
C PHE A 204 0.73 20.07 -12.31
N THR A 205 1.62 19.29 -12.94
CA THR A 205 2.94 19.78 -13.32
C THR A 205 2.83 20.94 -14.31
N ARG A 206 1.94 20.87 -15.30
CA ARG A 206 1.73 21.95 -16.27
C ARG A 206 1.17 23.22 -15.63
N ALA A 207 0.21 23.09 -14.72
CA ALA A 207 -0.33 24.21 -13.93
C ALA A 207 0.76 24.88 -13.10
N LEU A 208 1.57 24.07 -12.39
CA LEU A 208 2.72 24.57 -11.61
C LEU A 208 3.73 25.30 -12.51
N ILE A 209 4.07 24.76 -13.68
CA ILE A 209 4.96 25.42 -14.65
C ILE A 209 4.40 26.79 -15.04
N HIS A 210 3.11 26.88 -15.41
CA HIS A 210 2.48 28.14 -15.76
C HIS A 210 2.48 29.15 -14.61
N LEU A 211 2.20 28.70 -13.38
CA LEU A 211 2.32 29.54 -12.18
C LEU A 211 3.75 30.08 -12.01
N ARG A 212 4.77 29.23 -12.11
CA ARG A 212 6.18 29.62 -11.96
C ARG A 212 6.64 30.58 -13.06
N LYS A 213 6.25 30.32 -14.32
CA LYS A 213 6.51 31.24 -15.44
C LYS A 213 5.85 32.59 -15.21
N GLY A 214 4.61 32.63 -14.74
CA GLY A 214 3.91 33.87 -14.39
C GLY A 214 4.63 34.67 -13.32
N GLN A 215 5.13 34.00 -12.27
CA GLN A 215 5.95 34.63 -11.22
C GLN A 215 7.28 35.19 -11.78
N ILE A 216 7.96 34.45 -12.65
CA ILE A 216 9.19 34.92 -13.32
C ILE A 216 8.90 36.16 -14.17
N TYR A 217 7.86 36.13 -15.01
CA TYR A 217 7.49 37.27 -15.85
C TYR A 217 7.09 38.49 -15.03
N THR A 218 6.45 38.28 -13.88
CA THR A 218 6.14 39.36 -12.93
C THR A 218 7.43 40.03 -12.41
N ASN A 219 8.42 39.23 -12.02
CA ASN A 219 9.72 39.73 -11.56
C ASN A 219 10.50 40.47 -12.67
N LEU A 220 10.33 40.06 -13.93
CA LEU A 220 10.89 40.73 -15.10
C LEU A 220 10.13 42.01 -15.50
N GLY A 221 9.00 42.32 -14.87
CA GLY A 221 8.11 43.43 -15.27
C GLY A 221 7.34 43.17 -16.58
N GLN A 222 7.31 41.93 -17.05
CA GLN A 222 6.66 41.49 -18.28
C GLN A 222 5.20 41.11 -17.99
N LEU A 223 4.37 42.11 -17.67
CA LEU A 223 3.03 41.91 -17.12
C LEU A 223 2.09 41.14 -18.06
N ASP A 224 2.14 41.39 -19.37
CA ASP A 224 1.28 40.69 -20.34
C ASP A 224 1.57 39.18 -20.39
N GLN A 225 2.85 38.82 -20.34
CA GLN A 225 3.30 37.41 -20.34
C GLN A 225 3.00 36.74 -18.99
N ALA A 226 3.12 37.50 -17.89
CA ALA A 226 2.75 37.03 -16.57
C ALA A 226 1.26 36.70 -16.50
N GLN A 227 0.42 37.64 -16.94
CA GLN A 227 -1.03 37.49 -17.00
C GLN A 227 -1.41 36.29 -17.86
N GLN A 228 -0.87 36.17 -19.08
CA GLN A 228 -1.19 35.03 -19.95
C GLN A 228 -0.79 33.69 -19.31
N SER A 229 0.33 33.65 -18.59
CA SER A 229 0.76 32.44 -17.90
C SER A 229 -0.21 32.04 -16.79
N PHE A 230 -0.69 32.99 -15.99
CA PHE A 230 -1.69 32.71 -14.97
C PHE A 230 -3.04 32.31 -15.58
N ILE A 231 -3.47 32.95 -16.68
CA ILE A 231 -4.69 32.58 -17.41
C ILE A 231 -4.58 31.14 -17.92
N ASP A 232 -3.43 30.76 -18.48
CA ASP A 232 -3.21 29.41 -18.98
C ASP A 232 -3.29 28.37 -17.85
N ALA A 233 -2.75 28.65 -16.67
CA ALA A 233 -2.89 27.76 -15.51
C ALA A 233 -4.38 27.52 -15.18
N VAL A 234 -5.17 28.60 -15.11
CA VAL A 234 -6.58 28.52 -14.72
C VAL A 234 -7.46 27.90 -15.80
N THR A 235 -7.28 28.28 -17.06
CA THR A 235 -8.21 27.91 -18.14
C THR A 235 -7.90 26.57 -18.78
N LYS A 236 -6.64 26.13 -18.75
CA LYS A 236 -6.24 24.81 -19.27
C LYS A 236 -6.22 23.74 -18.19
N TYR A 237 -5.98 24.11 -16.93
CA TYR A 237 -5.82 23.18 -15.81
C TYR A 237 -6.64 23.59 -14.57
N PRO A 238 -7.96 23.83 -14.69
CA PRO A 238 -8.78 24.35 -13.60
C PRO A 238 -8.89 23.41 -12.39
N THR A 239 -8.58 22.12 -12.56
CA THR A 239 -8.63 21.10 -11.49
C THR A 239 -7.38 21.08 -10.61
N SER A 240 -6.31 21.79 -11.00
CA SER A 240 -5.01 21.74 -10.32
C SER A 240 -4.94 22.70 -9.13
N TYR A 241 -4.28 22.29 -8.04
CA TYR A 241 -4.10 23.11 -6.84
C TYR A 241 -3.42 24.46 -7.14
N ASP A 242 -2.37 24.45 -7.95
CA ASP A 242 -1.62 25.67 -8.31
C ASP A 242 -2.46 26.68 -9.11
N SER A 243 -3.54 26.25 -9.77
CA SER A 243 -4.47 27.12 -10.48
C SER A 243 -5.22 28.06 -9.55
N TYR A 244 -5.43 27.69 -8.28
CA TYR A 244 -5.97 28.60 -7.27
C TYR A 244 -5.05 29.81 -7.04
N SER A 245 -3.74 29.56 -6.90
CA SER A 245 -2.75 30.63 -6.73
C SER A 245 -2.66 31.54 -7.95
N ALA A 246 -2.75 30.95 -9.15
CA ALA A 246 -2.80 31.72 -10.40
C ALA A 246 -4.08 32.57 -10.52
N LEU A 247 -5.24 32.00 -10.17
CA LEU A 247 -6.52 32.73 -10.15
C LEU A 247 -6.47 33.90 -9.16
N GLN A 248 -5.92 33.69 -7.96
CA GLN A 248 -5.79 34.76 -6.98
C GLN A 248 -4.92 35.91 -7.51
N ALA A 249 -3.80 35.60 -8.17
CA ALA A 249 -2.94 36.62 -8.78
C ALA A 249 -3.67 37.45 -9.87
N LEU A 250 -4.56 36.81 -10.65
CA LEU A 250 -5.39 37.49 -11.65
C LEU A 250 -6.45 38.37 -11.00
N VAL A 251 -7.15 37.86 -9.99
CA VAL A 251 -8.18 38.60 -9.24
C VAL A 251 -7.59 39.82 -8.53
N ASP A 252 -6.46 39.66 -7.85
CA ASP A 252 -5.76 40.76 -7.17
C ASP A 252 -5.31 41.86 -8.15
N SER A 253 -5.06 41.48 -9.40
CA SER A 253 -4.69 42.38 -10.49
C SER A 253 -5.90 42.96 -11.24
N GLY A 254 -7.13 42.63 -10.82
CA GLY A 254 -8.36 43.08 -11.46
C GLY A 254 -8.58 42.51 -12.86
N ILE A 255 -7.92 41.40 -13.19
CA ILE A 255 -8.04 40.74 -14.49
C ILE A 255 -9.22 39.76 -14.43
N PRO A 256 -10.24 39.90 -15.29
CA PRO A 256 -11.36 38.98 -15.31
C PRO A 256 -10.92 37.62 -15.87
N VAL A 257 -11.47 36.56 -15.29
CA VAL A 257 -11.39 35.19 -15.78
C VAL A 257 -12.82 34.72 -16.04
N ASP A 258 -13.00 33.85 -17.02
CA ASP A 258 -14.30 33.22 -17.28
C ASP A 258 -14.87 32.55 -16.01
N ASP A 259 -16.17 32.69 -15.84
CA ASP A 259 -16.89 32.26 -14.64
C ASP A 259 -16.90 30.72 -14.51
N LEU A 260 -16.92 29.97 -15.63
CA LEU A 260 -16.88 28.51 -15.57
C LEU A 260 -15.54 28.03 -14.98
N ASN A 261 -14.41 28.50 -15.51
CA ASN A 261 -13.09 28.10 -15.01
C ASN A 261 -12.85 28.59 -13.58
N SER A 262 -13.32 29.79 -13.23
CA SER A 262 -13.25 30.30 -11.86
C SER A 262 -14.04 29.39 -10.90
N GLY A 263 -15.25 29.00 -11.29
CA GLY A 263 -16.10 28.08 -10.52
C GLY A 263 -15.43 26.73 -10.29
N LEU A 264 -14.81 26.15 -11.33
CA LEU A 264 -14.07 24.90 -11.22
C LEU A 264 -12.88 25.01 -10.27
N VAL A 265 -12.03 26.04 -10.41
CA VAL A 265 -10.88 26.27 -9.53
C VAL A 265 -11.33 26.40 -8.07
N TYR A 266 -12.39 27.17 -7.80
CA TYR A 266 -12.90 27.30 -6.44
C TYR A 266 -13.50 26.00 -5.90
N TYR A 267 -14.20 25.22 -6.73
CA TYR A 267 -14.74 23.91 -6.34
C TYR A 267 -13.63 22.95 -5.90
N TYR A 268 -12.59 22.78 -6.72
CA TYR A 268 -11.45 21.90 -6.39
C TYR A 268 -10.60 22.43 -5.23
N ALA A 269 -10.62 23.74 -4.98
CA ALA A 269 -10.03 24.34 -3.79
C ALA A 269 -10.91 24.24 -2.52
N GLY A 270 -12.15 23.74 -2.63
CA GLY A 270 -13.10 23.65 -1.52
C GLY A 270 -13.79 24.96 -1.13
N ASP A 271 -13.66 26.03 -1.92
CA ASP A 271 -14.34 27.31 -1.69
C ASP A 271 -15.73 27.32 -2.36
N TYR A 272 -16.63 26.50 -1.82
CA TYR A 272 -17.97 26.26 -2.41
C TYR A 272 -18.82 27.53 -2.54
N GLY A 273 -18.63 28.52 -1.66
CA GLY A 273 -19.34 29.79 -1.74
C GLY A 273 -18.98 30.60 -2.98
N LYS A 274 -17.67 30.72 -3.28
CA LYS A 274 -17.23 31.39 -4.51
C LYS A 274 -17.53 30.55 -5.74
N ALA A 275 -17.36 29.23 -5.66
CA ALA A 275 -17.67 28.32 -6.75
C ALA A 275 -19.13 28.46 -7.21
N LEU A 276 -20.08 28.42 -6.26
CA LEU A 276 -21.50 28.56 -6.56
C LEU A 276 -21.83 29.93 -7.16
N ALA A 277 -21.26 31.01 -6.62
CA ALA A 277 -21.45 32.36 -7.17
C ALA A 277 -20.94 32.48 -8.62
N SER A 278 -19.80 31.85 -8.93
CA SER A 278 -19.27 31.78 -10.28
C SER A 278 -20.18 30.97 -11.21
N PHE A 279 -20.64 29.78 -10.81
CA PHE A 279 -21.55 28.98 -11.64
C PHE A 279 -22.91 29.64 -11.84
N ASP A 280 -23.47 30.32 -10.84
CA ASP A 280 -24.70 31.09 -10.95
C ASP A 280 -24.56 32.23 -11.99
N SER A 281 -23.45 32.97 -11.92
CA SER A 281 -23.14 34.02 -12.90
C SER A 281 -22.98 33.43 -14.31
N TYR A 282 -22.26 32.32 -14.44
CA TYR A 282 -22.06 31.62 -15.71
C TYR A 282 -23.39 31.17 -16.34
N LEU A 283 -24.26 30.53 -15.55
CA LEU A 283 -25.55 30.01 -16.02
C LEU A 283 -26.54 31.13 -16.41
N GLN A 284 -26.44 32.32 -15.82
CA GLN A 284 -27.28 33.48 -16.16
C GLN A 284 -26.89 34.15 -17.49
N ASN A 285 -25.67 33.94 -17.99
CA ASN A 285 -25.09 34.72 -19.09
C ASN A 285 -25.04 33.98 -20.45
N SER A 286 -26.04 33.14 -20.75
CA SER A 286 -26.10 32.33 -21.99
C SER A 286 -24.83 31.49 -22.22
N PRO A 287 -24.53 30.54 -21.32
CA PRO A 287 -23.27 29.78 -21.33
C PRO A 287 -23.12 28.91 -22.59
N ALA A 288 -21.87 28.66 -22.99
CA ALA A 288 -21.53 27.74 -24.08
C ALA A 288 -21.71 26.26 -23.67
N ASP A 289 -21.44 25.95 -22.40
CA ASP A 289 -21.58 24.63 -21.79
C ASP A 289 -22.34 24.76 -20.44
N PRO A 290 -23.68 24.91 -20.47
CA PRO A 290 -24.50 24.92 -19.25
C PRO A 290 -24.47 23.60 -18.48
N GLY A 291 -24.24 22.46 -19.15
CA GLY A 291 -24.30 21.13 -18.53
C GLY A 291 -23.28 20.99 -17.42
N THR A 292 -22.04 21.42 -17.66
CA THR A 292 -20.98 21.47 -16.64
C THR A 292 -21.34 22.38 -15.47
N GLY A 293 -21.88 23.56 -15.74
CA GLY A 293 -22.31 24.49 -14.68
C GLY A 293 -23.35 23.86 -13.76
N TYR A 294 -24.37 23.20 -14.33
CA TYR A 294 -25.37 22.47 -13.54
C TYR A 294 -24.78 21.27 -12.79
N PHE A 295 -23.84 20.54 -13.39
CA PHE A 295 -23.26 19.35 -12.77
C PHE A 295 -22.54 19.69 -11.45
N PHE A 296 -21.64 20.68 -11.50
CA PHE A 296 -20.91 21.14 -10.32
C PHE A 296 -21.81 21.89 -9.33
N THR A 297 -22.83 22.62 -9.82
CA THR A 297 -23.87 23.20 -8.94
C THR A 297 -24.59 22.11 -8.15
N GLY A 298 -24.88 20.97 -8.79
CA GLY A 298 -25.46 19.79 -8.14
C GLY A 298 -24.55 19.23 -7.04
N LEU A 299 -23.28 19.00 -7.36
CA LEU A 299 -22.27 18.53 -6.39
C LEU A 299 -22.16 19.47 -5.20
N ILE A 300 -21.99 20.77 -5.43
CA ILE A 300 -21.86 21.79 -4.38
C ILE A 300 -23.10 21.80 -3.48
N ASN A 301 -24.30 21.85 -4.07
CA ASN A 301 -25.55 21.87 -3.30
C ASN A 301 -25.67 20.64 -2.40
N ARG A 302 -25.24 19.46 -2.86
CA ARG A 302 -25.22 18.27 -2.02
C ARG A 302 -24.26 18.42 -0.84
N GLU A 303 -23.03 18.89 -1.07
CA GLU A 303 -22.02 19.06 -0.01
C GLU A 303 -22.45 20.07 1.07
N ILE A 304 -23.25 21.09 0.71
CA ILE A 304 -23.79 22.07 1.67
C ILE A 304 -25.15 21.67 2.27
N GLY A 305 -25.68 20.48 1.94
CA GLY A 305 -26.93 19.94 2.50
C GLY A 305 -28.23 20.33 1.78
N GLU A 306 -28.14 21.00 0.63
CA GLU A 306 -29.27 21.44 -0.19
C GLU A 306 -29.67 20.36 -1.22
N HIS A 307 -30.03 19.17 -0.75
CA HIS A 307 -30.25 17.98 -1.58
C HIS A 307 -31.34 18.15 -2.65
N GLU A 308 -32.44 18.84 -2.35
CA GLU A 308 -33.49 19.12 -3.35
C GLU A 308 -32.98 20.01 -4.50
N SER A 309 -32.08 20.95 -4.19
CA SER A 309 -31.45 21.81 -5.19
C SER A 309 -30.44 21.04 -6.04
N SER A 310 -29.74 20.06 -5.45
CA SER A 310 -28.83 19.20 -6.22
C SER A 310 -29.58 18.33 -7.23
N LEU A 311 -30.71 17.71 -6.82
CA LEU A 311 -31.54 16.92 -7.74
C LEU A 311 -32.04 17.77 -8.92
N LYS A 312 -32.51 19.00 -8.66
CA LYS A 312 -32.99 19.92 -9.70
C LYS A 312 -31.89 20.32 -10.68
N ALA A 313 -30.65 20.47 -10.21
CA ALA A 313 -29.53 20.81 -11.07
C ALA A 313 -29.20 19.67 -12.04
N TRP A 314 -29.11 18.42 -11.56
CA TRP A 314 -28.89 17.27 -12.43
C TRP A 314 -30.07 16.97 -13.35
N ASP A 315 -31.31 17.25 -12.91
CA ASP A 315 -32.49 17.19 -13.79
C ASP A 315 -32.38 18.13 -14.99
N GLN A 316 -31.70 19.27 -14.88
CA GLN A 316 -31.45 20.14 -16.04
C GLN A 316 -30.61 19.44 -17.11
N ILE A 317 -29.60 18.66 -16.69
CA ILE A 317 -28.73 17.88 -17.57
C ILE A 317 -29.55 16.78 -18.25
N ILE A 318 -30.20 15.95 -17.43
CA ILE A 318 -30.98 14.79 -17.87
C ILE A 318 -32.06 15.18 -18.88
N GLN A 319 -32.78 16.28 -18.64
CA GLN A 319 -33.93 16.66 -19.47
C GLN A 319 -33.56 17.47 -20.71
N ASN A 320 -32.51 18.31 -20.62
CA ASN A 320 -32.24 19.31 -21.66
C ASN A 320 -30.93 19.07 -22.42
N PHE A 321 -30.04 18.21 -21.91
CA PHE A 321 -28.70 17.98 -22.48
C PHE A 321 -28.37 16.48 -22.59
N PRO A 322 -29.15 15.69 -23.35
CA PRO A 322 -29.00 14.23 -23.42
C PRO A 322 -27.71 13.74 -24.11
N ASP A 323 -26.98 14.62 -24.81
CA ASP A 323 -25.69 14.28 -25.44
C ASP A 323 -24.49 14.81 -24.61
N HIS A 324 -24.73 15.32 -23.39
CA HIS A 324 -23.69 15.90 -22.54
C HIS A 324 -22.80 14.82 -21.92
N TYR A 325 -21.50 15.10 -21.79
CA TYR A 325 -20.51 14.16 -21.23
C TYR A 325 -20.62 13.95 -19.71
N TYR A 326 -21.55 14.65 -19.04
CA TYR A 326 -21.92 14.43 -17.62
C TYR A 326 -23.33 13.83 -17.50
N LEU A 327 -23.93 13.34 -18.59
CA LEU A 327 -25.30 12.82 -18.52
C LEU A 327 -25.39 11.63 -17.56
N ASP A 328 -24.56 10.60 -17.76
CA ASP A 328 -24.53 9.40 -16.94
C ASP A 328 -24.13 9.73 -15.49
N ASP A 329 -23.11 10.57 -15.29
CA ASP A 329 -22.76 11.05 -13.95
C ASP A 329 -23.93 11.79 -13.29
N ALA A 330 -24.70 12.60 -14.01
CA ALA A 330 -25.87 13.27 -13.45
C ALA A 330 -26.95 12.28 -12.98
N TRP A 331 -27.19 11.21 -13.73
CA TRP A 331 -28.11 10.13 -13.32
C TRP A 331 -27.60 9.39 -12.08
N GLU A 332 -26.31 9.04 -12.05
CA GLU A 332 -25.67 8.36 -10.91
C GLU A 332 -25.73 9.24 -9.65
N GLN A 333 -25.29 10.49 -9.74
CA GLN A 333 -25.25 11.41 -8.59
C GLN A 333 -26.68 11.72 -8.07
N LYS A 334 -27.68 11.78 -8.96
CA LYS A 334 -29.10 11.88 -8.60
C LYS A 334 -29.57 10.65 -7.82
N ALA A 335 -29.35 9.44 -8.36
CA ALA A 335 -29.74 8.20 -7.68
C ALA A 335 -29.02 8.05 -6.33
N TYR A 336 -27.71 8.33 -6.27
CA TYR A 336 -26.92 8.33 -5.05
C TYR A 336 -27.51 9.28 -3.99
N THR A 337 -27.86 10.49 -4.40
CA THR A 337 -28.44 11.48 -3.48
C THR A 337 -29.80 11.03 -2.93
N GLN A 338 -30.64 10.42 -3.78
CA GLN A 338 -31.94 9.87 -3.38
C GLN A 338 -31.78 8.77 -2.31
N TRP A 339 -31.00 7.71 -2.56
CA TRP A 339 -30.96 6.61 -1.59
C TRP A 339 -30.11 6.94 -0.35
N TYR A 340 -29.01 7.68 -0.49
CA TYR A 340 -28.08 7.90 0.61
C TYR A 340 -28.47 9.05 1.53
N TYR A 341 -28.90 10.19 0.96
CA TYR A 341 -29.21 11.39 1.75
C TYR A 341 -30.71 11.55 2.05
N LEU A 342 -31.59 10.99 1.21
CA LEU A 342 -33.05 11.16 1.36
C LEU A 342 -33.77 9.88 1.78
N ASP A 343 -33.06 8.75 1.93
CA ASP A 343 -33.64 7.42 2.19
C ASP A 343 -34.72 6.99 1.15
N GLU A 344 -34.59 7.51 -0.08
CA GLU A 344 -35.53 7.29 -1.19
C GLU A 344 -35.13 6.10 -2.07
N TYR A 345 -35.00 4.92 -1.47
CA TYR A 345 -34.50 3.70 -2.13
C TYR A 345 -35.28 3.35 -3.41
N SER A 346 -36.62 3.39 -3.36
CA SER A 346 -37.45 3.06 -4.52
C SER A 346 -37.30 4.07 -5.67
N GLN A 347 -37.19 5.37 -5.37
CA GLN A 347 -36.94 6.38 -6.40
C GLN A 347 -35.53 6.27 -7.00
N ALA A 348 -34.52 5.95 -6.18
CA ALA A 348 -33.16 5.74 -6.66
C ALA A 348 -33.07 4.53 -7.61
N ILE A 349 -33.69 3.41 -7.24
CA ILE A 349 -33.78 2.22 -8.10
C ILE A 349 -34.46 2.60 -9.42
N GLN A 350 -35.60 3.28 -9.37
CA GLN A 350 -36.31 3.67 -10.59
C GLN A 350 -35.47 4.62 -11.46
N THR A 351 -34.76 5.57 -10.87
CA THR A 351 -33.87 6.50 -11.58
C THR A 351 -32.78 5.75 -12.36
N LEU A 352 -32.15 4.74 -11.75
CA LEU A 352 -31.16 3.90 -12.44
C LEU A 352 -31.81 3.02 -13.52
N LEU A 353 -33.01 2.48 -13.27
CA LEU A 353 -33.75 1.68 -14.24
C LEU A 353 -34.22 2.49 -15.45
N ASP A 354 -34.59 3.76 -15.24
CA ASP A 354 -34.97 4.69 -16.31
C ASP A 354 -33.78 4.98 -17.21
N PHE A 355 -32.59 5.25 -16.63
CA PHE A 355 -31.36 5.39 -17.42
C PHE A 355 -31.11 4.17 -18.31
N VAL A 356 -31.21 2.95 -17.76
CA VAL A 356 -31.01 1.70 -18.51
C VAL A 356 -32.08 1.49 -19.59
N ALA A 357 -33.33 1.89 -19.32
CA ALA A 357 -34.42 1.78 -20.29
C ALA A 357 -34.25 2.76 -21.45
N GLU A 358 -33.76 3.97 -21.18
CA GLU A 358 -33.52 5.01 -22.18
C GLU A 358 -32.21 4.79 -22.95
N ASN A 359 -31.19 4.21 -22.30
CA ASN A 359 -29.84 4.06 -22.83
C ASN A 359 -29.34 2.59 -22.73
N PRO A 360 -30.06 1.60 -23.29
CA PRO A 360 -29.76 0.19 -23.08
C PRO A 360 -28.40 -0.25 -23.62
N ASP A 361 -27.87 0.44 -24.64
CA ASP A 361 -26.56 0.15 -25.25
C ASP A 361 -25.42 0.98 -24.65
N HIS A 362 -25.69 1.80 -23.63
CA HIS A 362 -24.66 2.62 -22.98
C HIS A 362 -23.62 1.73 -22.27
N PRO A 363 -22.31 2.04 -22.33
CA PRO A 363 -21.27 1.23 -21.68
C PRO A 363 -21.50 1.00 -20.18
N ARG A 364 -22.12 1.95 -19.47
CA ARG A 364 -22.45 1.87 -18.03
C ARG A 364 -23.85 1.29 -17.73
N ALA A 365 -24.62 0.85 -18.73
CA ALA A 365 -25.98 0.37 -18.46
C ALA A 365 -25.99 -0.92 -17.58
N GLY A 366 -24.97 -1.78 -17.71
CA GLY A 366 -24.76 -2.93 -16.84
C GLY A 366 -24.47 -2.52 -15.39
N GLU A 367 -23.58 -1.56 -15.19
CA GLU A 367 -23.24 -0.94 -13.90
C GLU A 367 -24.49 -0.34 -13.21
N PHE A 368 -25.33 0.39 -13.94
CA PHE A 368 -26.54 0.99 -13.37
C PHE A 368 -27.56 -0.06 -12.92
N LEU A 369 -27.71 -1.17 -13.65
CA LEU A 369 -28.52 -2.30 -13.17
C LEU A 369 -27.91 -2.96 -11.93
N PHE A 370 -26.58 -3.04 -11.88
CA PHE A 370 -25.85 -3.60 -10.75
C PHE A 370 -26.12 -2.76 -9.49
N ASP A 371 -26.03 -1.43 -9.59
CA ASP A 371 -26.31 -0.50 -8.49
C ASP A 371 -27.78 -0.52 -8.07
N ALA A 372 -28.72 -0.59 -9.03
CA ALA A 372 -30.14 -0.73 -8.72
C ALA A 372 -30.41 -1.99 -7.87
N ALA A 373 -29.75 -3.11 -8.18
CA ALA A 373 -29.86 -4.33 -7.40
C ALA A 373 -29.19 -4.22 -6.02
N GLN A 374 -28.07 -3.50 -5.88
CA GLN A 374 -27.47 -3.20 -4.58
C GLN A 374 -28.39 -2.36 -3.70
N ILE A 375 -29.05 -1.35 -4.26
CA ILE A 375 -29.98 -0.48 -3.53
C ILE A 375 -31.19 -1.29 -3.09
N ALA A 376 -31.75 -2.15 -3.95
CA ALA A 376 -32.83 -3.07 -3.58
C ALA A 376 -32.42 -4.03 -2.43
N GLU A 377 -31.20 -4.57 -2.49
CA GLU A 377 -30.67 -5.44 -1.43
C GLU A 377 -30.46 -4.67 -0.11
N ARG A 378 -30.02 -3.40 -0.17
CA ARG A 378 -29.88 -2.50 0.99
C ARG A 378 -31.22 -2.19 1.65
N ASP A 379 -32.27 -1.99 0.85
CA ASP A 379 -33.64 -1.79 1.32
C ASP A 379 -34.30 -3.09 1.84
N GLY A 380 -33.59 -4.22 1.77
CA GLY A 380 -34.08 -5.52 2.23
C GLY A 380 -35.05 -6.21 1.25
N GLN A 381 -35.18 -5.69 0.03
CA GLN A 381 -36.03 -6.24 -1.03
C GLN A 381 -35.29 -7.36 -1.79
N LEU A 382 -35.02 -8.47 -1.09
CA LEU A 382 -34.16 -9.55 -1.60
C LEU A 382 -34.66 -10.20 -2.89
N GLU A 383 -35.97 -10.34 -3.07
CA GLU A 383 -36.57 -10.85 -4.30
C GLU A 383 -36.28 -9.92 -5.48
N GLN A 384 -36.57 -8.63 -5.32
CA GLN A 384 -36.31 -7.64 -6.37
C GLN A 384 -34.82 -7.54 -6.69
N ALA A 385 -33.97 -7.56 -5.65
CA ALA A 385 -32.52 -7.61 -5.84
C ALA A 385 -32.12 -8.83 -6.68
N SER A 386 -32.64 -10.02 -6.37
CA SER A 386 -32.33 -11.23 -7.14
C SER A 386 -32.76 -11.14 -8.61
N GLU A 387 -33.91 -10.54 -8.90
CA GLU A 387 -34.40 -10.33 -10.27
C GLU A 387 -33.54 -9.33 -11.05
N LEU A 388 -33.14 -8.24 -10.39
CA LEU A 388 -32.27 -7.22 -10.98
C LEU A 388 -30.86 -7.76 -11.25
N TRP A 389 -30.31 -8.54 -10.32
CA TRP A 389 -29.04 -9.25 -10.49
C TRP A 389 -29.05 -10.19 -11.70
N GLU A 390 -30.10 -11.00 -11.86
CA GLU A 390 -30.23 -11.86 -13.03
C GLU A 390 -30.43 -11.06 -14.32
N ARG A 391 -31.21 -9.97 -14.26
CA ARG A 391 -31.42 -9.09 -15.41
C ARG A 391 -30.11 -8.48 -15.89
N MET A 392 -29.24 -8.02 -14.97
CA MET A 392 -27.92 -7.49 -15.29
C MET A 392 -27.08 -8.54 -16.05
N HIS A 393 -26.96 -9.74 -15.49
CA HIS A 393 -26.24 -10.84 -16.14
C HIS A 393 -26.81 -11.20 -17.53
N ASN A 394 -28.14 -11.25 -17.66
CA ASN A 394 -28.80 -11.66 -18.90
C ASN A 394 -28.68 -10.63 -20.03
N LEU A 395 -28.76 -9.34 -19.70
CA LEU A 395 -28.70 -8.25 -20.68
C LEU A 395 -27.25 -7.86 -21.01
N TYR A 396 -26.35 -7.94 -20.02
CA TYR A 396 -24.96 -7.52 -20.13
C TYR A 396 -23.99 -8.65 -19.78
N PRO A 397 -24.03 -9.81 -20.48
CA PRO A 397 -23.22 -10.98 -20.12
C PRO A 397 -21.70 -10.79 -20.31
N ASN A 398 -21.28 -9.74 -21.01
CA ASN A 398 -19.88 -9.39 -21.22
C ASN A 398 -19.36 -8.35 -20.21
N ASP A 399 -20.22 -7.82 -19.34
CA ASP A 399 -19.81 -6.95 -18.24
C ASP A 399 -18.96 -7.75 -17.25
N GLU A 400 -17.90 -7.13 -16.69
CA GLU A 400 -17.02 -7.79 -15.72
C GLU A 400 -17.76 -8.28 -14.47
N ASN A 401 -18.87 -7.62 -14.12
CA ASN A 401 -19.69 -7.97 -12.98
C ASN A 401 -20.78 -8.99 -13.31
N ALA A 402 -20.92 -9.48 -14.55
CA ALA A 402 -22.02 -10.36 -14.95
C ALA A 402 -22.06 -11.68 -14.14
N ASN A 403 -20.91 -12.34 -13.92
CA ASN A 403 -20.86 -13.55 -13.09
C ASN A 403 -21.14 -13.23 -11.63
N ARG A 404 -20.59 -12.12 -11.12
CA ARG A 404 -20.82 -11.67 -9.75
C ARG A 404 -22.30 -11.36 -9.50
N ALA A 405 -22.97 -10.72 -10.45
CA ALA A 405 -24.40 -10.44 -10.38
C ALA A 405 -25.19 -11.76 -10.28
N LEU A 406 -24.95 -12.73 -11.16
CA LEU A 406 -25.64 -14.02 -11.09
C LEU A 406 -25.38 -14.76 -9.76
N PHE A 407 -24.16 -14.68 -9.23
CA PHE A 407 -23.84 -15.22 -7.91
C PHE A 407 -24.60 -14.51 -6.79
N LEU A 408 -24.68 -13.17 -6.82
CA LEU A 408 -25.45 -12.35 -5.87
C LEU A 408 -26.96 -12.60 -5.97
N ALA A 409 -27.49 -12.96 -7.14
CA ALA A 409 -28.87 -13.42 -7.28
C ALA A 409 -29.12 -14.69 -6.46
N GLY A 410 -28.21 -15.67 -6.56
CA GLY A 410 -28.26 -16.91 -5.78
C GLY A 410 -28.18 -16.64 -4.27
N LEU A 411 -27.30 -15.73 -3.85
CA LEU A 411 -27.18 -15.30 -2.46
C LEU A 411 -28.42 -14.58 -1.94
N SER A 412 -29.01 -13.68 -2.74
CA SER A 412 -30.24 -12.97 -2.38
C SER A 412 -31.39 -13.96 -2.15
N ARG A 413 -31.51 -14.98 -3.01
CA ARG A 413 -32.46 -16.09 -2.85
C ARG A 413 -32.17 -16.94 -1.61
N TYR A 414 -30.89 -17.24 -1.34
CA TYR A 414 -30.49 -17.97 -0.15
C TYR A 414 -30.89 -17.21 1.13
N ARG A 415 -30.64 -15.90 1.18
CA ARG A 415 -31.02 -15.01 2.29
C ARG A 415 -32.54 -14.88 2.44
N ALA A 416 -33.29 -14.95 1.34
CA ALA A 416 -34.75 -14.99 1.34
C ALA A 416 -35.34 -16.37 1.76
N GLY A 417 -34.50 -17.37 2.07
CA GLY A 417 -34.93 -18.73 2.43
C GLY A 417 -35.39 -19.58 1.25
N LYS A 418 -35.20 -19.10 0.01
CA LYS A 418 -35.55 -19.79 -1.24
C LYS A 418 -34.41 -20.72 -1.67
N PHE A 419 -34.10 -21.71 -0.84
CA PHE A 419 -32.88 -22.51 -0.99
C PHE A 419 -32.81 -23.31 -2.29
N GLN A 420 -33.95 -23.82 -2.81
CA GLN A 420 -33.98 -24.49 -4.11
C GLN A 420 -33.67 -23.51 -5.25
N GLU A 421 -34.29 -22.34 -5.28
CA GLU A 421 -34.02 -21.31 -6.29
C GLU A 421 -32.56 -20.84 -6.22
N ALA A 422 -32.02 -20.68 -5.00
CA ALA A 422 -30.61 -20.35 -4.79
C ALA A 422 -29.69 -21.42 -5.38
N GLN A 423 -29.95 -22.70 -5.08
CA GLN A 423 -29.21 -23.83 -5.63
C GLN A 423 -29.24 -23.83 -7.17
N ASP A 424 -30.41 -23.65 -7.77
CA ASP A 424 -30.59 -23.63 -9.23
C ASP A 424 -29.80 -22.48 -9.87
N THR A 425 -29.74 -21.33 -9.18
CA THR A 425 -28.98 -20.15 -9.63
C THR A 425 -27.47 -20.39 -9.61
N PHE A 426 -26.95 -20.95 -8.51
CA PHE A 426 -25.54 -21.29 -8.41
C PHE A 426 -25.15 -22.41 -9.39
N GLN A 427 -26.04 -23.37 -9.62
CA GLN A 427 -25.83 -24.41 -10.62
C GLN A 427 -25.78 -23.81 -12.03
N ARG A 428 -26.68 -22.86 -12.33
CA ARG A 428 -26.66 -22.12 -13.59
C ARG A 428 -25.33 -21.39 -13.79
N LEU A 429 -24.80 -20.71 -12.77
CA LEU A 429 -23.49 -20.07 -12.85
C LEU A 429 -22.39 -21.12 -13.10
N LEU A 430 -22.41 -22.25 -12.40
CA LEU A 430 -21.43 -23.32 -12.59
C LEU A 430 -21.45 -23.90 -14.02
N ASP A 431 -22.63 -24.03 -14.62
CA ASP A 431 -22.83 -24.55 -15.98
C ASP A 431 -22.28 -23.61 -17.07
N LEU A 432 -22.09 -22.32 -16.75
CA LEU A 432 -21.41 -21.35 -17.62
C LEU A 432 -19.88 -21.53 -17.66
N ASN A 433 -19.34 -22.48 -16.89
CA ASN A 433 -17.90 -22.73 -16.72
C ASN A 433 -17.11 -21.44 -16.40
N PRO A 434 -17.44 -20.76 -15.28
CA PRO A 434 -16.81 -19.50 -14.90
C PRO A 434 -15.35 -19.73 -14.43
N PRO A 435 -14.60 -18.67 -14.10
CA PRO A 435 -13.26 -18.79 -13.50
C PRO A 435 -13.22 -19.73 -12.29
N ILE A 436 -12.02 -20.22 -11.95
CA ILE A 436 -11.84 -21.25 -10.91
C ILE A 436 -12.45 -20.87 -9.56
N GLU A 437 -12.28 -19.61 -9.17
CA GLU A 437 -12.82 -19.06 -7.93
C GLU A 437 -14.36 -19.15 -7.91
N ASP A 438 -15.05 -18.60 -8.93
CA ASP A 438 -16.50 -18.65 -9.06
C ASP A 438 -17.05 -20.07 -9.08
N ARG A 439 -16.33 -21.03 -9.70
CA ARG A 439 -16.71 -22.45 -9.69
C ARG A 439 -16.69 -23.02 -8.28
N THR A 440 -15.62 -22.75 -7.52
CA THR A 440 -15.51 -23.22 -6.13
C THR A 440 -16.50 -22.53 -5.19
N ALA A 441 -16.73 -21.23 -5.37
CA ALA A 441 -17.75 -20.47 -4.66
C ALA A 441 -19.14 -21.06 -4.91
N SER A 442 -19.50 -21.28 -6.18
CA SER A 442 -20.80 -21.84 -6.57
C SER A 442 -21.02 -23.21 -5.95
N LEU A 443 -20.03 -24.12 -6.01
CA LEU A 443 -20.12 -25.43 -5.37
C LEU A 443 -20.26 -25.33 -3.85
N PHE A 444 -19.48 -24.45 -3.22
CA PHE A 444 -19.57 -24.25 -1.77
C PHE A 444 -20.98 -23.81 -1.35
N TRP A 445 -21.57 -22.85 -2.07
CA TRP A 445 -22.91 -22.33 -1.80
C TRP A 445 -24.03 -23.27 -2.21
N ILE A 446 -23.87 -24.09 -3.26
CA ILE A 446 -24.77 -25.22 -3.54
C ILE A 446 -24.81 -26.17 -2.35
N GLY A 447 -23.66 -26.52 -1.77
CA GLY A 447 -23.59 -27.35 -0.56
C GLY A 447 -24.36 -26.73 0.61
N LYS A 448 -24.23 -25.41 0.82
CA LYS A 448 -24.98 -24.70 1.87
C LYS A 448 -26.49 -24.68 1.61
N ALA A 449 -26.92 -24.46 0.37
CA ALA A 449 -28.32 -24.50 -0.02
C ALA A 449 -28.91 -25.91 0.18
N LEU A 450 -28.18 -26.96 -0.18
CA LEU A 450 -28.58 -28.36 0.03
C LEU A 450 -28.72 -28.70 1.52
N ARG A 451 -27.75 -28.31 2.35
CA ARG A 451 -27.84 -28.50 3.81
C ARG A 451 -29.05 -27.78 4.40
N ALA A 452 -29.32 -26.55 3.97
CA ALA A 452 -30.49 -25.79 4.42
C ALA A 452 -31.83 -26.44 4.04
N GLN A 453 -31.86 -27.24 2.97
CA GLN A 453 -33.00 -28.07 2.58
C GLN A 453 -33.08 -29.42 3.31
N GLY A 454 -32.07 -29.77 4.13
CA GLY A 454 -31.97 -31.06 4.83
C GLY A 454 -31.26 -32.17 4.05
N ASN A 455 -30.67 -31.87 2.88
CA ASN A 455 -29.98 -32.82 2.01
C ASN A 455 -28.50 -32.96 2.38
N GLU A 456 -28.22 -33.45 3.59
CA GLU A 456 -26.86 -33.45 4.17
C GLU A 456 -25.84 -34.26 3.35
N GLU A 457 -26.23 -35.40 2.77
CA GLU A 457 -25.32 -36.25 2.00
C GLU A 457 -24.93 -35.60 0.67
N GLU A 458 -25.87 -34.96 -0.02
CA GLU A 458 -25.58 -34.23 -1.25
C GLU A 458 -24.74 -32.97 -0.98
N ALA A 459 -24.99 -32.29 0.15
CA ALA A 459 -24.17 -31.18 0.60
C ALA A 459 -22.72 -31.63 0.83
N ARG A 460 -22.53 -32.75 1.56
CA ARG A 460 -21.22 -33.36 1.81
C ARG A 460 -20.48 -33.68 0.51
N LEU A 461 -21.13 -34.39 -0.41
CA LEU A 461 -20.55 -34.73 -1.72
C LEU A 461 -20.19 -33.49 -2.56
N THR A 462 -20.95 -32.40 -2.41
CA THR A 462 -20.68 -31.14 -3.11
C THR A 462 -19.43 -30.45 -2.54
N TRP A 463 -19.29 -30.37 -1.22
CA TRP A 463 -18.07 -29.84 -0.59
C TRP A 463 -16.84 -30.70 -0.85
N GLU A 464 -17.00 -32.02 -0.99
CA GLU A 464 -15.89 -32.90 -1.41
C GLU A 464 -15.36 -32.58 -2.80
N LYS A 465 -16.22 -32.11 -3.72
CA LYS A 465 -15.79 -31.58 -5.01
C LYS A 465 -15.10 -30.24 -4.84
N ALA A 466 -15.72 -29.32 -4.09
CA ALA A 466 -15.21 -27.96 -3.90
C ALA A 466 -13.79 -27.94 -3.32
N GLN A 467 -13.47 -28.78 -2.32
CA GLN A 467 -12.15 -28.77 -1.66
C GLN A 467 -10.95 -29.16 -2.56
N ASN A 468 -11.21 -29.75 -3.74
CA ASN A 468 -10.18 -30.31 -4.61
C ASN A 468 -9.90 -29.48 -5.88
N ILE A 469 -10.75 -28.50 -6.20
CA ILE A 469 -10.62 -27.72 -7.43
C ILE A 469 -9.51 -26.67 -7.32
N ASP A 470 -9.48 -25.93 -6.22
CA ASP A 470 -8.46 -24.91 -5.94
C ASP A 470 -7.88 -25.13 -4.53
N PRO A 471 -6.91 -26.05 -4.36
CA PRO A 471 -6.53 -26.56 -3.04
C PRO A 471 -6.03 -25.51 -2.04
N THR A 472 -5.68 -24.30 -2.49
CA THR A 472 -5.23 -23.18 -1.66
C THR A 472 -6.22 -22.01 -1.63
N GLY A 473 -7.24 -22.02 -2.48
CA GLY A 473 -8.26 -20.97 -2.54
C GLY A 473 -9.24 -21.03 -1.37
N TYR A 474 -9.79 -19.85 -1.03
CA TYR A 474 -10.68 -19.64 0.09
C TYR A 474 -11.80 -20.69 0.20
N TYR A 475 -12.57 -20.88 -0.88
CA TYR A 475 -13.76 -21.73 -0.86
C TYR A 475 -13.45 -23.22 -0.76
N SER A 476 -12.32 -23.66 -1.30
CA SER A 476 -11.86 -25.03 -1.16
C SER A 476 -11.37 -25.33 0.26
N GLU A 477 -10.65 -24.39 0.88
CA GLU A 477 -10.27 -24.51 2.30
C GLU A 477 -11.49 -24.45 3.23
N ARG A 478 -12.45 -23.55 2.96
CA ARG A 478 -13.72 -23.50 3.70
C ARG A 478 -14.52 -24.79 3.56
N ALA A 479 -14.62 -25.36 2.36
CA ALA A 479 -15.25 -26.66 2.15
C ALA A 479 -14.59 -27.76 2.99
N ARG A 480 -13.26 -27.77 3.05
CA ARG A 480 -12.46 -28.73 3.83
C ARG A 480 -12.71 -28.60 5.34
N GLU A 481 -12.86 -27.37 5.83
CA GLU A 481 -13.21 -27.08 7.22
C GLU A 481 -14.65 -27.47 7.55
N VAL A 482 -15.62 -27.17 6.68
CA VAL A 482 -17.02 -27.57 6.84
C VAL A 482 -17.16 -29.10 6.93
N LEU A 483 -16.45 -29.84 6.07
CA LEU A 483 -16.40 -31.32 6.11
C LEU A 483 -15.81 -31.86 7.43
N ARG A 484 -14.95 -31.08 8.09
CA ARG A 484 -14.31 -31.43 9.37
C ARG A 484 -15.02 -30.82 10.59
N ASN A 485 -16.13 -30.12 10.39
CA ASN A 485 -16.83 -29.37 11.43
C ASN A 485 -15.90 -28.40 12.20
N ARG A 486 -15.04 -27.70 11.46
CA ARG A 486 -14.07 -26.72 11.99
C ARG A 486 -14.54 -25.30 11.63
N PRO A 487 -14.66 -24.37 12.60
CA PRO A 487 -14.89 -22.96 12.31
C PRO A 487 -13.70 -22.32 11.57
N PRO A 488 -13.92 -21.31 10.73
CA PRO A 488 -12.83 -20.61 10.09
C PRO A 488 -11.95 -19.88 11.12
N PHE A 489 -10.68 -19.67 10.78
CA PHE A 489 -9.65 -19.11 11.68
C PHE A 489 -9.48 -19.86 13.02
N THR A 490 -9.84 -21.15 13.09
CA THR A 490 -9.53 -21.95 14.29
C THR A 490 -8.01 -21.99 14.51
N SER A 491 -7.55 -21.49 15.65
CA SER A 491 -6.13 -21.51 16.05
C SER A 491 -5.64 -22.94 16.28
N PRO A 492 -4.42 -23.28 15.82
CA PRO A 492 -3.80 -24.55 16.20
C PRO A 492 -3.52 -24.58 17.70
N ILE A 493 -3.60 -25.77 18.31
CA ILE A 493 -3.33 -25.93 19.76
C ILE A 493 -1.82 -25.98 20.01
N ALA A 494 -1.07 -26.55 19.06
CA ALA A 494 0.39 -26.61 19.09
C ALA A 494 0.94 -26.16 17.73
N TYR A 495 1.97 -25.34 17.75
CA TYR A 495 2.70 -24.91 16.56
C TYR A 495 4.21 -24.83 16.86
N ASP A 496 5.02 -24.90 15.83
CA ASP A 496 6.48 -24.78 15.93
C ASP A 496 7.00 -23.89 14.80
N LEU A 497 7.52 -22.71 15.16
CA LEU A 497 8.09 -21.74 14.21
C LEU A 497 9.57 -21.97 13.96
N ALA A 498 10.21 -22.90 14.68
CA ALA A 498 11.63 -23.17 14.51
C ALA A 498 11.84 -24.08 13.29
N PHE A 499 12.87 -23.75 12.51
CA PHE A 499 13.34 -24.59 11.41
C PHE A 499 14.85 -24.45 11.24
N ASP A 500 15.49 -25.51 10.75
CA ASP A 500 16.92 -25.54 10.47
C ASP A 500 17.17 -24.96 9.07
N GLN A 501 17.36 -23.65 9.02
CA GLN A 501 17.54 -22.92 7.76
C GLN A 501 18.72 -23.44 6.94
N GLU A 502 19.83 -23.80 7.58
CA GLU A 502 21.03 -24.31 6.91
C GLU A 502 20.76 -25.68 6.28
N SER A 503 20.14 -26.60 7.02
CA SER A 503 19.76 -27.92 6.49
C SER A 503 18.74 -27.83 5.36
N GLU A 504 17.76 -26.93 5.49
CA GLU A 504 16.77 -26.71 4.44
C GLU A 504 17.36 -26.07 3.19
N ARG A 505 18.29 -25.13 3.35
CA ARG A 505 19.02 -24.51 2.25
C ARG A 505 19.85 -25.52 1.48
N GLN A 506 20.52 -26.45 2.16
CA GLN A 506 21.24 -27.55 1.48
C GLN A 506 20.32 -28.39 0.58
N LYS A 507 19.11 -28.70 1.05
CA LYS A 507 18.11 -29.42 0.24
C LYS A 507 17.58 -28.58 -0.91
N ALA A 508 17.41 -27.27 -0.72
CA ALA A 508 17.05 -26.35 -1.79
C ALA A 508 18.16 -26.26 -2.84
N ASP A 509 19.43 -26.23 -2.45
CA ASP A 509 20.57 -26.23 -3.37
C ASP A 509 20.61 -27.52 -4.22
N GLU A 510 20.38 -28.69 -3.59
CA GLU A 510 20.26 -29.97 -4.30
C GLU A 510 19.08 -29.98 -5.29
N TRP A 511 17.94 -29.42 -4.88
CA TRP A 511 16.77 -29.28 -5.73
C TRP A 511 17.04 -28.32 -6.90
N MET A 512 17.68 -27.17 -6.67
CA MET A 512 18.08 -26.22 -7.71
C MET A 512 18.94 -26.90 -8.77
N ARG A 513 19.94 -27.69 -8.33
CA ARG A 513 20.81 -28.45 -9.24
C ARG A 513 20.05 -29.44 -10.08
N THR A 514 19.13 -30.18 -9.46
CA THR A 514 18.36 -31.22 -10.13
C THR A 514 17.33 -30.62 -11.10
N THR A 515 16.57 -29.64 -10.65
CA THR A 515 15.47 -29.02 -11.41
C THR A 515 15.98 -28.25 -12.63
N PHE A 516 17.10 -27.54 -12.50
CA PHE A 516 17.64 -26.72 -13.58
C PHE A 516 18.86 -27.32 -14.28
N GLY A 517 19.22 -28.57 -13.97
CA GLY A 517 20.33 -29.29 -14.61
C GLY A 517 21.69 -28.62 -14.42
N LEU A 518 21.93 -28.02 -13.25
CA LEU A 518 23.15 -27.27 -12.95
C LEU A 518 24.35 -28.21 -12.74
N ALA A 519 25.56 -27.72 -13.01
CA ALA A 519 26.77 -28.46 -12.72
C ALA A 519 26.94 -28.69 -11.20
N PRO A 520 27.54 -29.80 -10.75
CA PRO A 520 27.73 -30.07 -9.33
C PRO A 520 28.54 -28.99 -8.58
N ASP A 521 29.41 -28.29 -9.30
CA ASP A 521 30.28 -27.23 -8.80
C ASP A 521 29.73 -25.81 -9.02
N THR A 522 28.53 -25.64 -9.58
CA THR A 522 27.89 -24.32 -9.67
C THR A 522 27.73 -23.74 -8.27
N ASP A 523 28.40 -22.64 -7.96
CA ASP A 523 28.25 -21.98 -6.67
C ASP A 523 26.85 -21.36 -6.52
N LEU A 524 26.09 -21.72 -5.49
CA LEU A 524 24.78 -21.13 -5.21
C LEU A 524 24.82 -20.20 -3.98
N SER A 525 26.02 -19.98 -3.43
CA SER A 525 26.25 -19.11 -2.29
C SER A 525 26.55 -17.67 -2.71
N GLY A 526 26.20 -16.73 -1.84
CA GLY A 526 26.39 -15.30 -2.06
C GLY A 526 25.73 -14.79 -3.35
N LEU A 527 26.23 -13.66 -3.84
CA LEU A 527 25.72 -12.99 -5.04
C LEU A 527 26.31 -13.54 -6.35
N GLY A 528 27.44 -14.26 -6.30
CA GLY A 528 28.11 -14.74 -7.51
C GLY A 528 28.38 -13.60 -8.50
N GLU A 529 27.86 -13.74 -9.73
CA GLU A 529 28.01 -12.75 -10.80
C GLU A 529 27.33 -11.40 -10.47
N LEU A 530 26.26 -11.42 -9.68
CA LEU A 530 25.54 -10.22 -9.24
C LEU A 530 26.37 -9.30 -8.33
N THR A 531 27.50 -9.77 -7.81
CA THR A 531 28.43 -8.91 -7.05
C THR A 531 28.92 -7.72 -7.88
N SER A 532 28.98 -7.87 -9.20
CA SER A 532 29.39 -6.82 -10.14
C SER A 532 28.23 -6.05 -10.76
N ASP A 533 26.99 -6.41 -10.42
CA ASP A 533 25.80 -5.74 -10.93
C ASP A 533 25.71 -4.32 -10.35
N PRO A 534 25.58 -3.28 -11.18
CA PRO A 534 25.60 -1.90 -10.71
C PRO A 534 24.38 -1.57 -9.84
N ASN A 535 23.21 -2.19 -10.06
CA ASN A 535 22.03 -2.00 -9.24
C ASN A 535 22.23 -2.66 -7.86
N ILE A 536 22.86 -3.83 -7.79
CA ILE A 536 23.21 -4.47 -6.50
C ILE A 536 24.20 -3.60 -5.72
N ILE A 537 25.24 -3.08 -6.37
CA ILE A 537 26.22 -2.20 -5.73
C ILE A 537 25.55 -0.93 -5.17
N ARG A 538 24.69 -0.27 -5.97
CA ARG A 538 23.97 0.93 -5.53
C ARG A 538 22.97 0.62 -4.42
N GLY A 539 22.14 -0.41 -4.59
CA GLY A 539 21.16 -0.84 -3.61
C GLY A 539 21.80 -1.17 -2.25
N THR A 540 22.94 -1.86 -2.26
CA THR A 540 23.71 -2.19 -1.05
C THR A 540 24.21 -0.93 -0.33
N GLU A 541 24.75 0.03 -1.08
CA GLU A 541 25.23 1.27 -0.49
C GLU A 541 24.09 2.11 0.09
N LEU A 542 22.99 2.27 -0.66
CA LEU A 542 21.79 2.97 -0.20
C LEU A 542 21.19 2.32 1.06
N TRP A 543 21.19 0.97 1.12
CA TRP A 543 20.71 0.22 2.29
C TRP A 543 21.51 0.54 3.55
N HIS A 544 22.85 0.54 3.46
CA HIS A 544 23.71 0.91 4.58
C HIS A 544 23.51 2.36 5.05
N LEU A 545 23.19 3.26 4.14
CA LEU A 545 22.88 4.66 4.44
C LEU A 545 21.46 4.87 4.99
N GLY A 546 20.63 3.82 5.03
CA GLY A 546 19.24 3.91 5.48
C GLY A 546 18.27 4.50 4.47
N LEU A 547 18.69 4.65 3.21
CA LEU A 547 17.85 5.08 2.10
C LEU A 547 17.09 3.88 1.54
N PHE A 548 16.20 3.29 2.37
CA PHE A 548 15.61 1.98 2.11
C PHE A 548 14.71 1.95 0.86
N ASP A 549 13.95 3.01 0.58
CA ASP A 549 13.08 3.10 -0.59
C ASP A 549 13.88 3.14 -1.91
N ASP A 550 14.98 3.91 -1.93
CA ASP A 550 15.88 3.99 -3.08
C ASP A 550 16.64 2.67 -3.25
N ALA A 551 17.13 2.09 -2.15
CA ALA A 551 17.80 0.79 -2.14
C ALA A 551 16.89 -0.31 -2.71
N ARG A 552 15.64 -0.38 -2.24
CA ARG A 552 14.62 -1.30 -2.74
C ARG A 552 14.41 -1.11 -4.25
N SER A 553 14.33 0.13 -4.72
CA SER A 553 14.11 0.41 -6.14
C SER A 553 15.26 -0.11 -7.01
N GLU A 554 16.51 0.02 -6.56
CA GLU A 554 17.68 -0.58 -7.22
C GLU A 554 17.63 -2.12 -7.19
N PHE A 555 17.29 -2.72 -6.04
CA PHE A 555 17.16 -4.17 -5.93
C PHE A 555 16.03 -4.73 -6.81
N GLU A 556 14.93 -3.99 -6.99
CA GLU A 556 13.86 -4.38 -7.89
C GLU A 556 14.29 -4.34 -9.36
N LEU A 557 15.13 -3.38 -9.78
CA LEU A 557 15.73 -3.40 -11.11
C LEU A 557 16.61 -4.64 -11.32
N ALA A 558 17.44 -4.99 -10.33
CA ALA A 558 18.24 -6.21 -10.36
C ALA A 558 17.33 -7.45 -10.48
N ARG A 559 16.28 -7.54 -9.65
CA ARG A 559 15.33 -8.66 -9.63
C ARG A 559 14.57 -8.83 -10.95
N GLN A 560 14.16 -7.73 -11.58
CA GLN A 560 13.53 -7.75 -12.90
C GLN A 560 14.53 -8.21 -13.97
N SER A 561 15.78 -7.77 -13.91
CA SER A 561 16.81 -8.21 -14.86
C SER A 561 17.12 -9.71 -14.79
N THR A 562 16.92 -10.32 -13.62
CA THR A 562 17.15 -11.76 -13.39
C THR A 562 15.89 -12.61 -13.54
N GLU A 563 14.75 -12.05 -13.97
CA GLU A 563 13.43 -12.72 -13.90
C GLU A 563 13.32 -14.04 -14.66
N SER A 564 14.21 -14.26 -15.63
CA SER A 564 14.29 -15.48 -16.43
C SER A 564 15.48 -16.38 -16.07
N ASP A 565 16.27 -16.00 -15.08
CA ASP A 565 17.45 -16.74 -14.60
C ASP A 565 17.20 -17.27 -13.18
N ALA A 566 16.97 -18.58 -13.07
CA ALA A 566 16.68 -19.22 -11.79
C ALA A 566 17.87 -19.17 -10.82
N VAL A 567 19.12 -19.23 -11.30
CA VAL A 567 20.31 -19.22 -10.45
C VAL A 567 20.50 -17.84 -9.85
N GLN A 568 20.43 -16.79 -10.69
CA GLN A 568 20.61 -15.43 -10.21
C GLN A 568 19.42 -14.98 -9.35
N SER A 569 18.19 -15.36 -9.70
CA SER A 569 17.01 -15.12 -8.85
C SER A 569 17.14 -15.79 -7.48
N TYR A 570 17.66 -17.03 -7.43
CA TYR A 570 17.90 -17.72 -6.16
C TYR A 570 18.98 -17.05 -5.31
N ARG A 571 20.13 -16.68 -5.91
CA ARG A 571 21.19 -15.94 -5.21
C ARG A 571 20.69 -14.60 -4.68
N LEU A 572 19.97 -13.85 -5.51
CA LEU A 572 19.39 -12.56 -5.14
C LEU A 572 18.37 -12.71 -4.02
N ALA A 573 17.48 -13.71 -4.07
CA ALA A 573 16.52 -13.98 -3.01
C ALA A 573 17.25 -14.12 -1.66
N ASN A 574 18.25 -15.00 -1.57
CA ASN A 574 19.01 -15.23 -0.35
C ASN A 574 19.69 -13.95 0.18
N TYR A 575 20.30 -13.17 -0.72
CA TYR A 575 20.92 -11.89 -0.33
C TYR A 575 19.91 -10.90 0.25
N LEU A 576 18.75 -10.75 -0.39
CA LEU A 576 17.69 -9.85 0.09
C LEU A 576 17.07 -10.32 1.42
N LEU A 577 17.01 -11.64 1.64
CA LEU A 577 16.60 -12.22 2.91
C LEU A 577 17.56 -11.87 4.05
N GLU A 578 18.88 -11.95 3.79
CA GLU A 578 19.92 -11.57 4.76
C GLU A 578 19.84 -10.08 5.13
N LEU A 579 19.50 -9.21 4.17
CA LEU A 579 19.27 -7.79 4.44
C LEU A 579 17.99 -7.52 5.27
N GLY A 580 17.04 -8.46 5.29
CA GLY A 580 15.71 -8.25 5.85
C GLY A 580 14.73 -7.55 4.89
N LEU A 581 15.05 -7.47 3.58
CA LEU A 581 14.16 -6.94 2.55
C LEU A 581 13.19 -8.03 2.07
N TYR A 582 12.30 -8.45 2.96
CA TYR A 582 11.52 -9.67 2.82
C TYR A 582 10.61 -9.68 1.59
N ARG A 583 9.95 -8.57 1.23
CA ARG A 583 9.05 -8.53 0.06
C ARG A 583 9.78 -8.89 -1.23
N SER A 584 10.90 -8.22 -1.52
CA SER A 584 11.71 -8.48 -2.70
C SER A 584 12.30 -9.89 -2.67
N ALA A 585 12.72 -10.35 -1.49
CA ALA A 585 13.23 -11.70 -1.29
C ALA A 585 12.16 -12.78 -1.60
N ILE A 586 10.95 -12.63 -1.06
CA ILE A 586 9.79 -13.51 -1.31
C ILE A 586 9.46 -13.56 -2.80
N THR A 587 9.49 -12.40 -3.46
CA THR A 587 9.19 -12.28 -4.89
C THR A 587 10.26 -12.98 -5.74
N ALA A 588 11.54 -12.77 -5.43
CA ALA A 588 12.66 -13.46 -6.09
C ALA A 588 12.59 -14.98 -5.88
N ALA A 589 12.24 -15.43 -4.68
CA ALA A 589 12.02 -16.86 -4.41
C ALA A 589 10.82 -17.42 -5.19
N ARG A 590 9.72 -16.65 -5.36
CA ARG A 590 8.59 -17.06 -6.20
C ARG A 590 8.98 -17.16 -7.67
N GLN A 591 9.79 -16.24 -8.20
CA GLN A 591 10.29 -16.30 -9.59
C GLN A 591 11.03 -17.62 -9.87
N VAL A 592 11.85 -18.11 -8.93
CA VAL A 592 12.51 -19.42 -9.08
C VAL A 592 11.49 -20.55 -9.27
N LEU A 593 10.40 -20.53 -8.50
CA LEU A 593 9.32 -21.52 -8.58
C LEU A 593 8.48 -21.36 -9.86
N ASP A 594 8.31 -20.13 -10.36
CA ASP A 594 7.65 -19.84 -11.63
C ASP A 594 8.46 -20.39 -12.81
N ILE A 595 9.78 -20.19 -12.81
CA ILE A 595 10.69 -20.73 -13.84
C ILE A 595 10.69 -22.28 -13.79
N ALA A 596 10.51 -22.87 -12.61
CA ALA A 596 10.31 -24.31 -12.46
C ALA A 596 8.93 -24.81 -12.95
N GLY A 597 8.03 -23.92 -13.36
CA GLY A 597 6.70 -24.25 -13.89
C GLY A 597 5.68 -24.66 -12.83
N LEU A 598 5.88 -24.26 -11.57
CA LEU A 598 5.00 -24.67 -10.46
C LEU A 598 3.83 -23.70 -10.27
N SER A 599 2.61 -24.23 -10.32
CA SER A 599 1.40 -23.53 -9.88
C SER A 599 1.43 -23.21 -8.38
N ASP A 600 0.56 -22.32 -7.91
CA ASP A 600 0.51 -21.92 -6.49
C ASP A 600 0.35 -23.12 -5.55
N ALA A 601 -0.54 -24.06 -5.87
CA ALA A 601 -0.71 -25.28 -5.08
C ALA A 601 0.52 -26.21 -5.13
N GLU A 602 1.16 -26.34 -6.29
CA GLU A 602 2.35 -27.20 -6.46
C GLU A 602 3.57 -26.65 -5.75
N THR A 603 3.67 -25.33 -5.59
CA THR A 603 4.79 -24.70 -4.88
C THR A 603 4.92 -25.16 -3.44
N LEU A 604 3.81 -25.58 -2.80
CA LEU A 604 3.83 -26.11 -1.44
C LEU A 604 4.55 -27.47 -1.35
N ASN A 605 4.81 -28.14 -2.47
CA ASN A 605 5.57 -29.38 -2.56
C ASN A 605 7.06 -29.15 -2.88
N ALA A 606 7.48 -27.90 -3.13
CA ALA A 606 8.89 -27.55 -3.25
C ALA A 606 9.63 -27.78 -1.91
N PRO A 607 10.99 -27.79 -1.89
CA PRO A 607 11.74 -27.89 -0.64
C PRO A 607 11.23 -26.91 0.42
N ALA A 608 11.14 -27.35 1.68
CA ALA A 608 10.59 -26.57 2.79
C ALA A 608 11.19 -25.16 2.89
N TYR A 609 12.47 -25.02 2.51
CA TYR A 609 13.16 -23.74 2.40
C TYR A 609 12.33 -22.68 1.67
N PHE A 610 11.81 -22.97 0.47
CA PHE A 610 11.00 -22.01 -0.31
C PHE A 610 9.66 -21.68 0.35
N ASN A 611 9.11 -22.58 1.18
CA ASN A 611 7.89 -22.31 1.94
C ASN A 611 8.18 -21.45 3.16
N HIS A 612 9.25 -21.72 3.91
CA HIS A 612 9.70 -20.84 5.00
C HIS A 612 10.25 -19.50 4.49
N PHE A 613 10.68 -19.44 3.22
CA PHE A 613 10.99 -18.19 2.54
C PHE A 613 9.73 -17.38 2.26
N ARG A 614 8.72 -18.00 1.65
CA ARG A 614 7.50 -17.27 1.28
C ARG A 614 6.60 -16.99 2.47
N PHE A 615 6.63 -17.82 3.51
CA PHE A 615 5.76 -17.73 4.68
C PHE A 615 6.61 -17.81 5.95
N GLY A 616 7.68 -17.01 6.02
CA GLY A 616 8.61 -16.99 7.15
C GLY A 616 8.04 -16.27 8.38
N PRO A 617 8.48 -16.65 9.60
CA PRO A 617 8.08 -15.97 10.83
C PRO A 617 8.93 -14.71 11.03
N TYR A 618 8.92 -13.80 10.04
CA TYR A 618 9.74 -12.59 10.04
C TYR A 618 9.36 -11.63 11.17
N TYR A 619 10.33 -10.88 11.69
CA TYR A 619 10.13 -9.98 12.84
C TYR A 619 9.65 -10.69 14.14
N SER A 620 9.85 -11.99 14.28
CA SER A 620 9.41 -12.76 15.47
C SER A 620 9.85 -12.14 16.81
N GLU A 621 11.02 -11.51 16.84
CA GLU A 621 11.60 -10.88 18.05
C GLU A 621 10.72 -9.75 18.61
N ILE A 622 10.03 -9.01 17.74
CA ILE A 622 9.10 -7.94 18.14
C ILE A 622 7.65 -8.41 18.08
N LEU A 623 7.31 -9.36 17.20
CA LEU A 623 5.94 -9.82 17.00
C LEU A 623 5.47 -10.77 18.10
N LEU A 624 6.29 -11.75 18.51
CA LEU A 624 5.86 -12.75 19.49
C LEU A 624 5.55 -12.13 20.87
N PRO A 625 6.36 -11.20 21.42
CA PRO A 625 6.01 -10.53 22.68
C PRO A 625 4.71 -9.73 22.60
N VAL A 626 4.45 -9.09 21.45
CA VAL A 626 3.21 -8.32 21.22
C VAL A 626 2.02 -9.26 21.08
N ALA A 627 2.16 -10.37 20.34
CA ALA A 627 1.15 -11.40 20.20
C ALA A 627 0.73 -11.97 21.56
N GLU A 628 1.71 -12.29 22.42
CA GLU A 628 1.48 -12.75 23.79
C GLU A 628 0.77 -11.70 24.64
N LYS A 629 1.22 -10.44 24.59
CA LYS A 629 0.62 -9.32 25.33
C LYS A 629 -0.86 -9.15 25.02
N TYR A 630 -1.27 -9.30 23.76
CA TYR A 630 -2.64 -9.07 23.30
C TYR A 630 -3.49 -10.34 23.20
N ASP A 631 -2.94 -11.51 23.55
CA ASP A 631 -3.60 -12.81 23.42
C ASP A 631 -4.12 -13.07 21.99
N ILE A 632 -3.28 -12.79 20.99
CA ILE A 632 -3.56 -13.05 19.58
C ILE A 632 -2.60 -14.12 19.08
N HIS A 633 -3.13 -15.15 18.42
CA HIS A 633 -2.32 -16.22 17.88
C HIS A 633 -1.31 -15.69 16.84
N PRO A 634 0.01 -15.96 16.95
CA PRO A 634 1.02 -15.38 16.06
C PRO A 634 0.79 -15.63 14.56
N LEU A 635 0.28 -16.82 14.20
CA LEU A 635 -0.03 -17.14 12.79
C LEU A 635 -1.09 -16.20 12.20
N LEU A 636 -2.03 -15.65 12.99
CA LEU A 636 -2.98 -14.66 12.49
C LEU A 636 -2.27 -13.33 12.19
N LEU A 637 -1.37 -12.90 13.07
CA LEU A 637 -0.60 -11.66 12.87
C LEU A 637 0.36 -11.77 11.68
N PHE A 638 1.07 -12.88 11.53
CA PHE A 638 1.89 -13.11 10.34
C PHE A 638 1.07 -13.09 9.06
N SER A 639 -0.15 -13.64 9.07
CA SER A 639 -1.04 -13.60 7.91
C SER A 639 -1.51 -12.20 7.57
N LEU A 640 -1.90 -11.42 8.58
CA LEU A 640 -2.32 -10.05 8.41
C LEU A 640 -1.17 -9.19 7.88
N ILE A 641 0.00 -9.20 8.55
CA ILE A 641 1.17 -8.42 8.11
C ILE A 641 1.59 -8.80 6.69
N ARG A 642 1.52 -10.11 6.36
CA ARG A 642 1.79 -10.56 5.00
C ARG A 642 0.82 -9.95 3.99
N GLN A 643 -0.48 -9.93 4.30
CA GLN A 643 -1.48 -9.33 3.43
C GLN A 643 -1.29 -7.81 3.29
N GLU A 644 -0.96 -7.13 4.38
CA GLU A 644 -0.85 -5.66 4.42
C GLU A 644 0.39 -5.14 3.71
N SER A 645 1.56 -5.75 3.96
CA SER A 645 2.85 -5.18 3.54
C SER A 645 3.78 -6.17 2.85
N LEU A 646 3.44 -7.47 2.84
CA LEU A 646 4.39 -8.54 2.52
C LEU A 646 5.70 -8.42 3.33
N PHE A 647 5.60 -7.94 4.58
CA PHE A 647 6.69 -7.68 5.52
C PHE A 647 7.61 -6.49 5.15
N GLU A 648 7.12 -5.53 4.37
CA GLU A 648 7.84 -4.31 4.00
C GLU A 648 7.38 -3.12 4.84
N SER A 649 8.21 -2.69 5.81
CA SER A 649 7.81 -1.73 6.84
C SER A 649 7.77 -0.27 6.39
N PHE A 650 8.54 0.09 5.37
CA PHE A 650 8.69 1.48 4.94
C PHE A 650 7.75 1.88 3.79
N VAL A 651 6.82 1.00 3.38
CA VAL A 651 5.81 1.30 2.35
C VAL A 651 4.68 2.17 2.88
N ARG A 652 4.18 3.05 2.01
CA ARG A 652 2.94 3.81 2.21
C ARG A 652 1.91 3.45 1.14
N SER A 653 0.65 3.23 1.54
CA SER A 653 -0.46 3.04 0.59
C SER A 653 -0.96 4.37 0.01
N SER A 654 -1.82 4.29 -1.01
CA SER A 654 -2.54 5.44 -1.56
C SER A 654 -3.43 6.15 -0.52
N ALA A 655 -3.94 5.41 0.47
CA ALA A 655 -4.70 5.93 1.60
C ALA A 655 -3.81 6.43 2.76
N ALA A 656 -2.51 6.61 2.51
CA ALA A 656 -1.48 6.99 3.48
C ALA A 656 -1.29 6.01 4.65
N ALA A 657 -1.80 4.78 4.54
CA ALA A 657 -1.51 3.72 5.51
C ALA A 657 -0.02 3.37 5.47
N SER A 658 0.60 3.09 6.63
CA SER A 658 2.05 2.90 6.72
C SER A 658 2.44 1.76 7.66
N GLY A 659 3.63 1.18 7.42
CA GLY A 659 4.18 0.14 8.28
C GLY A 659 3.82 -1.29 7.89
N LEU A 660 4.32 -2.24 8.68
CA LEU A 660 4.06 -3.67 8.54
C LEU A 660 2.57 -4.03 8.57
N MET A 661 1.79 -3.33 9.39
CA MET A 661 0.35 -3.55 9.57
C MET A 661 -0.52 -2.49 8.89
N GLN A 662 0.06 -1.65 8.01
CA GLN A 662 -0.62 -0.60 7.24
C GLN A 662 -1.65 0.18 8.07
N VAL A 663 -1.18 0.80 9.16
CA VAL A 663 -2.04 1.61 10.03
C VAL A 663 -2.21 2.98 9.39
N ILE A 664 -3.45 3.48 9.28
CA ILE A 664 -3.72 4.84 8.80
C ILE A 664 -3.35 5.88 9.88
N PRO A 665 -2.87 7.09 9.51
CA PRO A 665 -2.35 8.07 10.46
C PRO A 665 -3.30 8.42 11.62
N SER A 666 -4.57 8.68 11.31
CA SER A 666 -5.59 9.03 12.32
C SER A 666 -5.85 7.90 13.33
N THR A 667 -5.79 6.65 12.89
CA THR A 667 -5.91 5.48 13.78
C THR A 667 -4.64 5.34 14.63
N GLY A 668 -3.46 5.51 14.02
CA GLY A 668 -2.18 5.51 14.72
C GLY A 668 -2.13 6.52 15.86
N GLU A 669 -2.51 7.77 15.59
CA GLU A 669 -2.58 8.85 16.59
C GLU A 669 -3.53 8.50 17.74
N GLN A 670 -4.72 7.97 17.43
CA GLN A 670 -5.70 7.58 18.45
C GLN A 670 -5.17 6.45 19.34
N VAL A 671 -4.56 5.42 18.76
CA VAL A 671 -4.02 4.27 19.50
C VAL A 671 -2.78 4.69 20.31
N ALA A 672 -1.88 5.47 19.72
CA ALA A 672 -0.70 6.01 20.40
C ALA A 672 -1.09 6.82 21.65
N SER A 673 -2.12 7.67 21.54
CA SER A 673 -2.69 8.43 22.65
C SER A 673 -3.26 7.52 23.75
N ASN A 674 -4.00 6.48 23.37
CA ASN A 674 -4.58 5.51 24.31
C ASN A 674 -3.52 4.72 25.08
N LEU A 675 -2.41 4.39 24.41
CA LEU A 675 -1.29 3.65 25.00
C LEU A 675 -0.31 4.53 25.79
N GLY A 676 -0.47 5.86 25.72
CA GLY A 676 0.45 6.79 26.35
C GLY A 676 1.84 6.78 25.70
N TRP A 677 1.89 6.59 24.37
CA TRP A 677 3.13 6.73 23.61
C TRP A 677 3.72 8.15 23.80
N PRO A 678 5.05 8.33 23.74
CA PRO A 678 5.69 9.64 23.87
C PRO A 678 5.00 10.78 23.08
N PRO A 679 5.01 12.02 23.61
CA PRO A 679 4.23 13.15 23.09
C PRO A 679 4.70 13.66 21.72
N ASP A 680 5.85 13.21 21.25
CA ASP A 680 6.45 13.49 19.95
C ASP A 680 6.11 12.46 18.87
N PHE A 681 5.15 11.56 19.13
CA PHE A 681 4.60 10.66 18.12
C PHE A 681 4.17 11.42 16.86
N SER A 682 4.61 10.92 15.71
CA SER A 682 4.22 11.39 14.38
C SER A 682 3.72 10.24 13.53
N SER A 683 2.96 10.54 12.46
CA SER A 683 2.55 9.51 11.50
C SER A 683 3.73 8.79 10.83
N GLN A 684 4.93 9.40 10.82
CA GLN A 684 6.16 8.78 10.31
C GLN A 684 6.62 7.61 11.19
N ASP A 685 6.31 7.61 12.49
CA ASP A 685 6.64 6.51 13.40
C ASP A 685 5.95 5.20 13.03
N LEU A 686 4.82 5.26 12.30
CA LEU A 686 4.13 4.07 11.82
C LEU A 686 4.99 3.23 10.85
N SER A 687 6.01 3.82 10.24
CA SER A 687 6.97 3.07 9.40
C SER A 687 7.96 2.22 10.20
N ARG A 688 8.09 2.45 11.52
CA ARG A 688 8.96 1.67 12.40
C ARG A 688 8.31 0.31 12.69
N PRO A 689 8.93 -0.83 12.34
CA PRO A 689 8.36 -2.16 12.58
C PRO A 689 7.79 -2.37 13.99
N LEU A 690 8.54 -2.01 15.03
CA LEU A 690 8.11 -2.16 16.42
C LEU A 690 6.83 -1.36 16.72
N VAL A 691 6.75 -0.12 16.26
CA VAL A 691 5.58 0.76 16.46
C VAL A 691 4.40 0.22 15.67
N SER A 692 4.60 -0.10 14.39
CA SER A 692 3.56 -0.65 13.51
C SER A 692 2.93 -1.91 14.09
N VAL A 693 3.75 -2.87 14.52
CA VAL A 693 3.28 -4.13 15.11
C VAL A 693 2.54 -3.87 16.43
N THR A 694 3.05 -2.98 17.26
CA THR A 694 2.42 -2.66 18.56
C THR A 694 1.05 -1.99 18.38
N LEU A 695 0.98 -0.89 17.62
CA LEU A 695 -0.25 -0.13 17.44
C LEU A 695 -1.27 -0.89 16.58
N GLY A 696 -0.81 -1.56 15.52
CA GLY A 696 -1.68 -2.36 14.65
C GLY A 696 -2.28 -3.56 15.39
N THR A 697 -1.51 -4.25 16.24
CA THR A 697 -2.02 -5.38 17.04
C THR A 697 -3.02 -4.90 18.10
N ASP A 698 -2.75 -3.75 18.75
CA ASP A 698 -3.69 -3.12 19.69
C ASP A 698 -5.04 -2.79 19.01
N TYR A 699 -4.97 -2.19 17.82
CA TYR A 699 -6.17 -1.87 17.05
C TYR A 699 -6.92 -3.12 16.60
N LEU A 700 -6.22 -4.15 16.11
CA LEU A 700 -6.82 -5.44 15.76
C LEU A 700 -7.50 -6.08 16.97
N LYS A 701 -6.83 -6.10 18.14
CA LYS A 701 -7.40 -6.64 19.37
C LYS A 701 -8.67 -5.91 19.76
N THR A 702 -8.68 -4.58 19.67
CA THR A 702 -9.87 -3.75 19.90
C THR A 702 -11.02 -4.17 18.99
N GLN A 703 -10.77 -4.45 17.70
CA GLN A 703 -11.81 -4.94 16.80
C GLN A 703 -12.27 -6.36 17.15
N ILE A 704 -11.35 -7.27 17.48
CA ILE A 704 -11.71 -8.63 17.93
C ILE A 704 -12.65 -8.55 19.15
N ASP A 705 -12.37 -7.68 20.12
CA ASP A 705 -13.19 -7.51 21.31
C ASP A 705 -14.56 -6.86 20.99
N ASN A 706 -14.57 -5.81 20.16
CA ASN A 706 -15.82 -5.17 19.71
C ASN A 706 -16.76 -6.12 18.96
N PHE A 707 -16.20 -7.16 18.33
CA PHE A 707 -16.95 -8.15 17.57
C PHE A 707 -17.03 -9.52 18.28
N GLU A 708 -16.78 -9.56 19.59
CA GLU A 708 -16.96 -10.75 20.46
C GLU A 708 -16.18 -11.98 19.98
N GLY A 709 -14.96 -11.78 19.46
CA GLY A 709 -14.10 -12.85 18.96
C GLY A 709 -14.36 -13.27 17.51
N ASP A 710 -15.30 -12.63 16.80
CA ASP A 710 -15.57 -12.89 15.39
C ASP A 710 -14.47 -12.28 14.50
N ILE A 711 -13.53 -13.13 14.07
CA ILE A 711 -12.36 -12.72 13.29
C ILE A 711 -12.74 -12.13 11.93
N TYR A 712 -13.81 -12.62 11.28
CA TYR A 712 -14.23 -12.06 9.98
C TYR A 712 -14.70 -10.63 10.16
N ALA A 713 -15.54 -10.39 11.16
CA ALA A 713 -16.04 -9.04 11.45
C ALA A 713 -14.93 -8.11 11.94
N ALA A 714 -13.97 -8.62 12.73
CA ALA A 714 -12.81 -7.85 13.16
C ALA A 714 -11.90 -7.44 11.99
N LEU A 715 -11.60 -8.34 11.07
CA LEU A 715 -10.83 -8.03 9.85
C LEU A 715 -11.59 -7.07 8.92
N ALA A 716 -12.92 -7.23 8.79
CA ALA A 716 -13.76 -6.29 8.07
C ALA A 716 -13.73 -4.90 8.70
N ALA A 717 -13.69 -4.81 10.03
CA ALA A 717 -13.58 -3.55 10.74
C ALA A 717 -12.19 -2.92 10.63
N TYR A 718 -11.15 -3.75 10.59
CA TYR A 718 -9.78 -3.32 10.41
C TYR A 718 -9.58 -2.63 9.04
N ASN A 719 -10.03 -3.27 7.95
CA ASN A 719 -9.87 -2.76 6.58
C ASN A 719 -11.01 -1.81 6.14
N GLY A 720 -12.27 -2.19 6.37
CA GLY A 720 -13.46 -1.45 5.90
C GLY A 720 -14.10 -0.51 6.92
N GLY A 721 -13.55 -0.44 8.15
CA GLY A 721 -14.05 0.38 9.24
C GLY A 721 -15.14 -0.30 10.10
N PRO A 722 -15.15 -0.09 11.43
CA PRO A 722 -16.03 -0.81 12.36
C PRO A 722 -17.52 -0.52 12.15
N GLY A 723 -17.88 0.70 11.70
CA GLY A 723 -19.26 1.05 11.39
C GLY A 723 -19.83 0.20 10.25
N ASN A 724 -19.06 0.01 9.18
CA ASN A 724 -19.45 -0.82 8.04
C ASN A 724 -19.53 -2.30 8.44
N ALA A 725 -18.51 -2.80 9.14
CA ALA A 725 -18.47 -4.18 9.64
C ALA A 725 -19.69 -4.51 10.52
N LEU A 726 -20.11 -3.59 11.38
CA LEU A 726 -21.32 -3.75 12.19
C LEU A 726 -22.59 -3.86 11.33
N GLN A 727 -22.71 -3.05 10.28
CA GLN A 727 -23.87 -3.14 9.37
C GLN A 727 -23.88 -4.45 8.59
N TRP A 728 -22.73 -4.91 8.09
CA TRP A 728 -22.62 -6.20 7.41
C TRP A 728 -22.92 -7.38 8.35
N LYS A 729 -22.47 -7.32 9.60
CA LYS A 729 -22.72 -8.38 10.60
C LYS A 729 -24.21 -8.60 10.87
N LYS A 730 -25.01 -7.52 10.84
CA LYS A 730 -26.48 -7.61 10.95
C LYS A 730 -27.13 -8.39 9.81
N LEU A 731 -26.52 -8.41 8.61
CA LEU A 731 -27.04 -9.08 7.43
C LEU A 731 -26.73 -10.58 7.39
N ALA A 732 -25.82 -11.05 8.24
CA ALA A 732 -25.32 -12.43 8.26
C ALA A 732 -25.15 -12.97 9.70
N PRO A 733 -26.24 -13.05 10.50
CA PRO A 733 -26.15 -13.40 11.91
C PRO A 733 -25.63 -14.84 12.09
N GLY A 734 -24.40 -14.97 12.61
CA GLY A 734 -23.79 -16.26 12.96
C GLY A 734 -23.29 -17.10 11.77
N ASP A 735 -23.23 -16.51 10.58
CA ASP A 735 -22.79 -17.20 9.36
C ASP A 735 -21.57 -16.49 8.75
N PRO A 736 -20.34 -16.95 8.99
CA PRO A 736 -19.13 -16.28 8.52
C PRO A 736 -19.01 -16.30 6.99
N ASP A 737 -19.54 -17.33 6.34
CA ASP A 737 -19.48 -17.43 4.87
C ASP A 737 -20.46 -16.44 4.23
N LEU A 738 -21.68 -16.31 4.80
CA LEU A 738 -22.61 -15.28 4.37
C LEU A 738 -22.09 -13.87 4.69
N PHE A 739 -21.44 -13.71 5.86
CA PHE A 739 -20.84 -12.44 6.26
C PHE A 739 -19.85 -11.96 5.21
N LEU A 740 -18.94 -12.83 4.74
CA LEU A 740 -18.01 -12.48 3.66
C LEU A 740 -18.74 -11.94 2.42
N GLU A 741 -19.85 -12.55 2.06
CA GLU A 741 -20.54 -12.22 0.82
C GLU A 741 -21.41 -10.97 0.87
N VAL A 742 -21.91 -10.59 2.05
CA VAL A 742 -22.70 -9.36 2.24
C VAL A 742 -21.84 -8.11 2.46
N ILE A 743 -20.51 -8.27 2.63
CA ILE A 743 -19.57 -7.14 2.59
C ILE A 743 -19.66 -6.52 1.21
N ARG A 744 -19.87 -5.20 1.15
CA ARG A 744 -20.11 -4.51 -0.13
C ARG A 744 -18.81 -4.07 -0.81
N TYR A 745 -17.76 -3.80 -0.03
CA TYR A 745 -16.45 -3.44 -0.57
C TYR A 745 -15.72 -4.68 -1.07
N ALA A 746 -15.41 -4.69 -2.37
CA ALA A 746 -14.63 -5.78 -2.98
C ALA A 746 -13.26 -5.92 -2.33
N GLU A 747 -12.61 -4.79 -2.03
CA GLU A 747 -11.33 -4.75 -1.30
C GLU A 747 -11.42 -5.50 0.03
N THR A 748 -12.39 -5.18 0.88
CA THR A 748 -12.55 -5.82 2.19
C THR A 748 -12.89 -7.32 2.08
N ARG A 749 -13.69 -7.73 1.08
CA ARG A 749 -13.92 -9.17 0.82
C ARG A 749 -12.64 -9.89 0.47
N ASN A 750 -11.87 -9.33 -0.46
CA ASN A 750 -10.63 -9.91 -0.95
C ASN A 750 -9.56 -9.92 0.15
N TYR A 751 -9.53 -8.89 1.00
CA TYR A 751 -8.65 -8.79 2.16
C TYR A 751 -8.86 -9.95 3.15
N ILE A 752 -10.11 -10.21 3.55
CA ILE A 752 -10.43 -11.31 4.47
C ILE A 752 -10.09 -12.66 3.85
N ARG A 753 -10.43 -12.85 2.56
CA ARG A 753 -10.10 -14.07 1.83
C ARG A 753 -8.59 -14.30 1.76
N GLY A 754 -7.82 -13.29 1.39
CA GLY A 754 -6.36 -13.36 1.30
C GLY A 754 -5.73 -13.73 2.65
N ILE A 755 -6.14 -13.06 3.74
CA ILE A 755 -5.67 -13.41 5.09
C ILE A 755 -6.06 -14.84 5.47
N TYR A 756 -7.27 -15.28 5.11
CA TYR A 756 -7.72 -16.64 5.38
C TYR A 756 -6.91 -17.69 4.61
N GLU A 757 -6.64 -17.46 3.33
CA GLU A 757 -5.80 -18.34 2.49
C GLU A 757 -4.37 -18.40 3.04
N ILE A 758 -3.76 -17.24 3.32
CA ILE A 758 -2.43 -17.12 3.92
C ILE A 758 -2.38 -17.84 5.29
N TYR A 759 -3.39 -17.65 6.13
CA TYR A 759 -3.48 -18.28 7.44
C TYR A 759 -3.52 -19.80 7.36
N ASN A 760 -4.26 -20.36 6.39
CA ASN A 760 -4.29 -21.81 6.19
C ASN A 760 -2.95 -22.34 5.67
N ILE A 761 -2.20 -21.56 4.88
CA ILE A 761 -0.83 -21.92 4.48
C ILE A 761 0.11 -21.89 5.69
N TYR A 762 0.09 -20.84 6.50
CA TYR A 762 0.86 -20.78 7.77
C TYR A 762 0.53 -21.98 8.66
N ARG A 763 -0.75 -22.33 8.82
CA ARG A 763 -1.14 -23.53 9.55
C ARG A 763 -0.56 -24.80 8.93
N ARG A 764 -0.65 -24.98 7.61
CA ARG A 764 -0.09 -26.16 6.94
C ARG A 764 1.42 -26.32 7.20
N ILE A 765 2.15 -25.22 7.33
CA ILE A 765 3.60 -25.20 7.55
C ILE A 765 3.93 -25.43 9.04
N TYR A 766 3.25 -24.74 9.95
CA TYR A 766 3.67 -24.63 11.36
C TYR A 766 2.77 -25.35 12.38
N ASP A 767 1.55 -25.79 12.02
CA ASP A 767 0.66 -26.54 12.92
C ASP A 767 1.28 -27.91 13.27
N ARG A 768 1.25 -28.26 14.56
CA ARG A 768 1.73 -29.54 15.13
C ARG A 768 0.65 -30.19 16.01
N THR A 769 -0.61 -29.75 15.87
CA THR A 769 -1.74 -30.33 16.59
C THR A 769 -1.91 -31.81 16.20
N PRO A 770 -1.97 -32.75 17.18
CA PRO A 770 -2.03 -34.19 16.93
C PRO A 770 -3.24 -34.69 16.14
#